data_AF-A0A955MTL2-F1
#
_entry.id   AF-A0A955MTL2-F1
#
_cell.length_a   1.000
_cell.length_b   1.000
_cell.length_c   1.000
_cell.angle_alpha   90.00
_cell.angle_beta   90.00
_cell.angle_gamma   90.00
#
_symmetry.space_group_name_H-M   'P 1'
#
loop_
_entity.id
_entity.type
_entity.pdbx_description
1 polymer ?
#
loop_
_entity_poly.entity_id
_entity_poly.type
_entity_poly.pdbx_seq_one_letter_code
_entity_poly.pdbx_strand_id
1 'polypeptide(L)'
;MIRPLFQAFLFSLISFAAIQCSHSETLDSWIQKAGNEDSDEERLEILKSLRQSDDLPHNLVPDLDALIAAIDKYERNPRLDYFGPTVLKEQDYPFGVPEDSPFYPLTHLYRGRMRVWVILEYGGINKEYEVRRAWYDLARKEFEKYLDHFPNNRIAKMYLGEPFPPEKEYTAPENAPAWAVAQRESLERLTDIIHWWIDNRLQENGEYGGGWGDDCEMWRWWVPALIAFEDPKMIEAQSFFTRSLMSQEHMKRGYTDHVFDVEHTAEDSADAITPMMHLEPDNPEWSKMALRLADLFENLWTGVNERGFLQFKSTYFSVDEVSDDPRNACDTVYHPRAVQPALLYWQRTGDPRLAELFSKWMNTWVDITAREEKGKPKGIIPSAIHWPDGQVGGIEGPWWDPHNHSADPLYVWPSAMSMMTESLLLTYHMTGDEKYLEPLKSMARIRLEYGDGYGNAKPGSAEWCSTKLRSLSSVGAKFHFLTGEDDFDELIERDGGAYVQYRLGGDLKPLEKELAETAEAFRTNYPGYTSEVRYTDRVLRFPAVFGSNGIHPDADPNIKTPNPSLLYSTLTGDPGDVGYFPMNAVRWLTEPRDFAALVNEARDDRFSAELYHFGENQRELEIEFFLLAPGRYQWSVMSDGNPKGSLANGILDIQKERNRLAIRLPARQLCHLQVNAGP
;
A
#
# COMPACT_ATOMS: atom_id res chain seq x y z
N MET A 1 -23.96 -64.26 -51.93
CA MET A 1 -25.40 -64.04 -52.09
C MET A 1 -25.60 -62.53 -52.25
N ILE A 2 -26.04 -62.08 -53.44
CA ILE A 2 -26.76 -60.81 -53.74
C ILE A 2 -26.02 -59.50 -53.37
N ARG A 3 -25.29 -58.84 -54.30
CA ARG A 3 -25.67 -57.90 -55.39
C ARG A 3 -25.67 -56.39 -54.98
N PRO A 4 -25.35 -55.48 -55.92
CA PRO A 4 -24.51 -54.30 -55.71
C PRO A 4 -25.13 -52.99 -56.26
N LEU A 5 -24.43 -51.85 -56.16
CA LEU A 5 -24.56 -50.63 -57.01
C LEU A 5 -23.48 -49.62 -56.53
N PHE A 6 -22.83 -48.76 -57.32
CA PHE A 6 -22.52 -48.70 -58.74
C PHE A 6 -21.37 -47.67 -58.87
N GLN A 7 -20.42 -47.88 -59.78
CA GLN A 7 -19.34 -46.93 -60.12
C GLN A 7 -19.89 -45.70 -60.86
N ALA A 8 -19.27 -44.54 -60.66
CA ALA A 8 -19.18 -43.50 -61.69
C ALA A 8 -17.83 -42.77 -61.61
N PHE A 9 -17.10 -42.86 -62.73
CA PHE A 9 -15.92 -42.09 -63.10
C PHE A 9 -16.23 -40.58 -63.18
N LEU A 10 -15.25 -39.72 -62.85
CA LEU A 10 -14.74 -38.73 -63.81
C LEU A 10 -13.38 -38.15 -63.38
N PHE A 11 -12.47 -38.11 -64.35
CA PHE A 11 -11.15 -37.49 -64.31
C PHE A 11 -11.26 -36.01 -64.69
N SER A 12 -10.44 -35.18 -64.03
CA SER A 12 -9.71 -34.01 -64.55
C SER A 12 -10.41 -32.66 -64.76
N LEU A 13 -9.57 -31.64 -64.53
CA LEU A 13 -9.64 -30.22 -64.88
C LEU A 13 -10.47 -29.29 -63.97
N ILE A 14 -9.83 -28.81 -62.89
CA ILE A 14 -9.94 -27.39 -62.51
C ILE A 14 -8.53 -26.87 -62.24
N SER A 15 -8.16 -25.86 -63.01
CA SER A 15 -6.90 -25.13 -62.98
C SER A 15 -6.56 -24.61 -61.59
N PHE A 16 -5.30 -24.82 -61.18
CA PHE A 16 -4.65 -24.00 -60.17
C PHE A 16 -4.57 -22.56 -60.68
N ALA A 17 -5.52 -21.71 -60.29
CA ALA A 17 -5.28 -20.29 -60.15
C ALA A 17 -4.98 -20.06 -58.67
N ALA A 18 -3.70 -20.09 -58.31
CA ALA A 18 -3.25 -19.55 -57.05
C ALA A 18 -3.53 -18.05 -57.06
N ILE A 19 -4.64 -17.64 -56.44
CA ILE A 19 -4.80 -16.25 -56.00
C ILE A 19 -3.91 -16.12 -54.77
N GLN A 20 -2.62 -15.83 -54.99
CA GLN A 20 -1.83 -15.13 -54.00
C GLN A 20 -2.39 -13.70 -53.94
N CYS A 21 -3.39 -13.48 -53.09
CA CYS A 21 -3.66 -12.15 -52.57
C CYS A 21 -2.51 -11.82 -51.60
N SER A 22 -1.40 -11.31 -52.12
CA SER A 22 -0.51 -10.47 -51.32
C SER A 22 -1.21 -9.11 -51.19
N HIS A 23 -2.06 -8.94 -50.17
CA HIS A 23 -2.45 -7.60 -49.77
C HIS A 23 -1.22 -6.96 -49.12
N SER A 24 -0.59 -6.00 -49.82
CA SER A 24 0.31 -5.05 -49.19
C SER A 24 -0.48 -4.31 -48.12
N GLU A 25 -0.09 -4.43 -46.84
CA GLU A 25 -0.73 -3.69 -45.76
C GLU A 25 -0.56 -2.18 -46.02
N THR A 26 -1.65 -1.44 -46.11
CA THR A 26 -1.61 0.01 -46.32
C THR A 26 -1.08 0.72 -45.08
N LEU A 27 -0.53 1.93 -45.23
CA LEU A 27 -0.09 2.77 -44.09
C LEU A 27 -1.19 2.91 -43.02
N ASP A 28 -2.43 3.14 -43.43
CA ASP A 28 -3.58 3.21 -42.52
C ASP A 28 -3.81 1.90 -41.77
N SER A 29 -3.62 0.75 -42.41
CA SER A 29 -3.73 -0.57 -41.77
C SER A 29 -2.69 -0.74 -40.66
N TRP A 30 -1.44 -0.32 -40.91
CA TRP A 30 -0.38 -0.34 -39.89
C TRP A 30 -0.70 0.56 -38.71
N ILE A 31 -1.16 1.78 -38.97
CA ILE A 31 -1.52 2.76 -37.93
C ILE A 31 -2.70 2.25 -37.11
N GLN A 32 -3.73 1.70 -37.76
CA GLN A 32 -4.88 1.11 -37.08
C GLN A 32 -4.49 -0.09 -36.22
N LYS A 33 -3.60 -0.96 -36.71
CA LYS A 33 -3.07 -2.09 -35.95
C LYS A 33 -2.30 -1.61 -34.72
N ALA A 34 -1.38 -0.67 -34.89
CA ALA A 34 -0.59 -0.10 -33.79
C ALA A 34 -1.48 0.62 -32.76
N GLY A 35 -2.45 1.42 -33.19
CA GLY A 35 -3.28 2.21 -32.27
C GLY A 35 -4.32 1.37 -31.52
N ASN A 36 -4.82 0.28 -32.10
CA ASN A 36 -5.74 -0.62 -31.41
C ASN A 36 -5.02 -1.69 -30.57
N GLU A 37 -3.69 -1.79 -30.64
CA GLU A 37 -2.91 -2.65 -29.76
C GLU A 37 -2.99 -2.14 -28.32
N ASP A 38 -3.05 -3.02 -27.32
CA ASP A 38 -3.06 -2.62 -25.92
C ASP A 38 -1.63 -2.51 -25.36
N SER A 39 -0.75 -3.43 -25.76
CA SER A 39 0.65 -3.48 -25.33
C SER A 39 1.51 -2.42 -26.02
N ASP A 40 2.25 -1.64 -25.23
CA ASP A 40 3.21 -0.65 -25.74
C ASP A 40 4.38 -1.32 -26.47
N GLU A 41 4.80 -2.51 -26.03
CA GLU A 41 5.85 -3.29 -26.68
C GLU A 41 5.40 -3.85 -28.04
N GLU A 42 4.20 -4.43 -28.12
CA GLU A 42 3.67 -4.93 -29.39
C GLU A 42 3.41 -3.77 -30.38
N ARG A 43 2.91 -2.64 -29.87
CA ARG A 43 2.77 -1.41 -30.66
C ARG A 43 4.11 -0.95 -31.23
N LEU A 44 5.18 -0.97 -30.44
CA LEU A 44 6.53 -0.62 -30.90
C LEU A 44 7.00 -1.56 -32.01
N GLU A 45 6.80 -2.86 -31.87
CA GLU A 45 7.22 -3.83 -32.89
C GLU A 45 6.45 -3.67 -34.20
N ILE A 46 5.15 -3.34 -34.13
CA ILE A 46 4.35 -2.98 -35.32
C ILE A 46 4.92 -1.73 -36.00
N LEU A 47 5.21 -0.67 -35.25
CA LEU A 47 5.73 0.59 -35.80
C LEU A 47 7.16 0.44 -36.37
N LYS A 48 8.03 -0.34 -35.71
CA LYS A 48 9.36 -0.69 -36.22
C LYS A 48 9.29 -1.53 -37.49
N SER A 49 8.32 -2.43 -37.59
CA SER A 49 8.07 -3.21 -38.81
C SER A 49 7.61 -2.32 -39.96
N LEU A 50 6.68 -1.39 -39.71
CA LEU A 50 6.31 -0.36 -40.69
C LEU A 50 7.53 0.48 -41.11
N ARG A 51 8.40 0.84 -40.16
CA ARG A 51 9.61 1.61 -40.43
C ARG A 51 10.61 0.92 -41.37
N GLN A 52 10.57 -0.41 -41.41
CA GLN A 52 11.38 -1.25 -42.30
C GLN A 52 10.66 -1.59 -43.62
N SER A 53 9.38 -1.23 -43.76
CA SER A 53 8.59 -1.49 -44.96
C SER A 53 8.98 -0.56 -46.10
N ASP A 54 9.05 -1.11 -47.32
CA ASP A 54 9.25 -0.35 -48.55
C ASP A 54 8.04 0.56 -48.89
N ASP A 55 6.89 0.33 -48.24
CA ASP A 55 5.64 1.06 -48.49
C ASP A 55 5.51 2.37 -47.67
N LEU A 56 6.48 2.71 -46.81
CA LEU A 56 6.46 3.94 -46.01
C LEU A 56 6.94 5.16 -46.84
N PRO A 57 6.11 6.21 -47.01
CA PRO A 57 6.53 7.43 -47.69
C PRO A 57 7.74 8.09 -47.00
N HIS A 58 8.78 8.42 -47.77
CA HIS A 58 10.03 8.99 -47.24
C HIS A 58 9.86 10.26 -46.41
N ASN A 59 8.86 11.08 -46.69
CA ASN A 59 8.58 12.30 -45.95
C ASN A 59 8.00 12.04 -44.54
N LEU A 60 7.48 10.84 -44.29
CA LEU A 60 6.89 10.42 -43.01
C LEU A 60 7.88 9.68 -42.10
N VAL A 61 9.07 9.36 -42.62
CA VAL A 61 10.12 8.66 -41.87
C VAL A 61 10.52 9.43 -40.59
N PRO A 62 10.78 10.75 -40.63
CA PRO A 62 11.15 11.49 -39.41
C PRO A 62 10.06 11.47 -38.33
N ASP A 63 8.79 11.56 -38.73
CA ASP A 63 7.64 11.54 -37.83
C ASP A 63 7.51 10.17 -37.14
N LEU A 64 7.65 9.09 -37.91
CA LEU A 64 7.62 7.72 -37.37
C LEU A 64 8.80 7.45 -36.45
N ASP A 65 10.01 7.92 -36.83
CA ASP A 65 11.21 7.80 -35.99
C ASP A 65 11.05 8.54 -34.66
N ALA A 66 10.46 9.75 -34.68
CA ALA A 66 10.14 10.51 -33.48
C ALA A 66 9.12 9.79 -32.59
N LEU A 67 8.04 9.25 -33.17
CA LEU A 67 7.04 8.49 -32.43
C LEU A 67 7.63 7.22 -31.82
N ILE A 68 8.38 6.42 -32.59
CA ILE A 68 9.05 5.21 -32.09
C ILE A 68 9.96 5.57 -30.92
N ALA A 69 10.78 6.62 -31.04
CA ALA A 69 11.66 7.05 -29.97
C ALA A 69 10.89 7.48 -28.70
N ALA A 70 9.76 8.17 -28.86
CA ALA A 70 8.95 8.60 -27.73
C ALA A 70 8.27 7.43 -27.01
N ILE A 71 7.72 6.46 -27.76
CA ILE A 71 7.10 5.26 -27.16
C ILE A 71 8.18 4.36 -26.54
N ASP A 72 9.32 4.18 -27.19
CA ASP A 72 10.44 3.40 -26.67
C ASP A 72 10.94 3.98 -25.35
N LYS A 73 11.06 5.31 -25.28
CA LYS A 73 11.37 6.01 -24.03
C LYS A 73 10.27 5.87 -22.99
N TYR A 74 8.99 5.90 -23.37
CA TYR A 74 7.89 5.70 -22.43
C TYR A 74 7.89 4.28 -21.82
N GLU A 75 8.26 3.26 -22.59
CA GLU A 75 8.27 1.88 -22.14
C GLU A 75 9.55 1.48 -21.39
N ARG A 76 10.71 1.95 -21.87
CA ARG A 76 12.02 1.40 -21.47
C ARG A 76 12.91 2.35 -20.68
N ASN A 77 12.45 3.57 -20.39
CA ASN A 77 13.25 4.49 -19.58
C ASN A 77 13.36 3.95 -18.14
N PRO A 78 14.59 3.85 -17.58
CA PRO A 78 14.78 3.41 -16.19
C PRO A 78 14.11 4.33 -15.16
N ARG A 79 13.79 5.58 -15.54
CA ARG A 79 12.98 6.52 -14.77
C ARG A 79 11.58 6.61 -15.37
N LEU A 80 10.58 6.10 -14.66
CA LEU A 80 9.19 6.05 -15.12
C LEU A 80 8.55 7.45 -15.18
N ASP A 81 9.00 8.34 -14.30
CA ASP A 81 8.48 9.69 -14.07
C ASP A 81 9.15 10.77 -14.94
N TYR A 82 10.03 10.40 -15.89
CA TYR A 82 10.90 11.34 -16.61
C TYR A 82 10.18 12.54 -17.27
N PHE A 83 8.89 12.40 -17.57
CA PHE A 83 8.06 13.41 -18.21
C PHE A 83 7.44 14.40 -17.21
N GLY A 84 7.38 14.06 -15.92
CA GLY A 84 6.68 14.81 -14.87
C GLY A 84 6.99 16.30 -14.86
N PRO A 85 8.27 16.72 -14.79
CA PRO A 85 8.64 18.14 -14.79
C PRO A 85 8.17 18.91 -16.04
N THR A 86 8.18 18.25 -17.21
CA THR A 86 7.74 18.88 -18.47
C THR A 86 6.23 19.03 -18.48
N VAL A 87 5.50 17.97 -18.13
CA VAL A 87 4.03 17.97 -18.11
C VAL A 87 3.48 18.91 -17.04
N LEU A 88 4.12 19.01 -15.87
CA LEU A 88 3.75 19.99 -14.84
C LEU A 88 3.82 21.44 -15.35
N LYS A 89 4.88 21.76 -16.10
CA LYS A 89 5.14 23.11 -16.56
C LYS A 89 4.33 23.48 -17.81
N GLU A 90 4.24 22.57 -18.76
CA GLU A 90 3.72 22.83 -20.10
C GLU A 90 2.30 22.28 -20.29
N GLN A 91 1.80 21.48 -19.35
CA GLN A 91 0.57 20.68 -19.47
C GLN A 91 0.58 19.77 -20.70
N ASP A 92 1.75 19.50 -21.26
CA ASP A 92 1.94 18.75 -22.49
C ASP A 92 3.33 18.09 -22.53
N TYR A 93 3.55 17.19 -23.49
CA TYR A 93 4.86 16.57 -23.73
C TYR A 93 5.24 16.65 -25.22
N PRO A 94 6.44 17.10 -25.59
CA PRO A 94 6.81 17.29 -26.99
C PRO A 94 7.23 15.97 -27.65
N PHE A 95 6.29 15.27 -28.31
CA PHE A 95 6.56 14.02 -29.04
C PHE A 95 7.40 14.19 -30.32
N GLY A 96 7.54 15.42 -30.82
CA GLY A 96 8.26 15.68 -32.08
C GLY A 96 7.52 15.23 -33.35
N VAL A 97 6.24 14.89 -33.23
CA VAL A 97 5.35 14.50 -34.34
C VAL A 97 4.46 15.70 -34.71
N PRO A 98 4.48 16.20 -35.96
CA PRO A 98 3.61 17.29 -36.42
C PRO A 98 2.12 16.94 -36.33
N GLU A 99 1.25 17.92 -36.06
CA GLU A 99 -0.20 17.69 -35.94
C GLU A 99 -0.87 17.19 -37.23
N ASP A 100 -0.30 17.51 -38.39
CA ASP A 100 -0.75 17.06 -39.71
C ASP A 100 -0.18 15.69 -40.11
N SER A 101 0.67 15.09 -39.27
CA SER A 101 1.22 13.75 -39.48
C SER A 101 0.15 12.68 -39.25
N PRO A 102 0.05 11.62 -40.09
CA PRO A 102 -0.88 10.51 -39.86
C PRO A 102 -0.58 9.72 -38.58
N PHE A 103 0.62 9.85 -38.02
CA PHE A 103 1.00 9.22 -36.75
C PHE A 103 0.61 10.04 -35.51
N TYR A 104 0.26 11.31 -35.68
CA TYR A 104 -0.08 12.21 -34.57
C TYR A 104 -1.18 11.67 -33.63
N PRO A 105 -2.25 11.01 -34.13
CA PRO A 105 -3.29 10.46 -33.27
C PRO A 105 -2.76 9.49 -32.20
N LEU A 106 -1.66 8.77 -32.47
CA LEU A 106 -1.07 7.84 -31.51
C LEU A 106 -0.51 8.55 -30.27
N THR A 107 -0.18 9.84 -30.36
CA THR A 107 0.36 10.62 -29.24
C THR A 107 -0.69 10.89 -28.16
N HIS A 108 -1.99 10.92 -28.51
CA HIS A 108 -3.07 11.24 -27.57
C HIS A 108 -3.13 10.26 -26.39
N LEU A 109 -2.90 8.96 -26.62
CA LEU A 109 -2.86 7.96 -25.54
C LEU A 109 -1.83 8.31 -24.46
N TYR A 110 -0.61 8.64 -24.88
CA TYR A 110 0.49 8.97 -23.97
C TYR A 110 0.30 10.31 -23.29
N ARG A 111 -0.25 11.32 -23.98
CA ARG A 111 -0.64 12.60 -23.36
C ARG A 111 -1.64 12.39 -22.23
N GLY A 112 -2.68 11.60 -22.48
CA GLY A 112 -3.68 11.24 -21.48
C GLY A 112 -3.05 10.53 -20.28
N ARG A 113 -2.29 9.45 -20.53
CA ARG A 113 -1.58 8.67 -19.50
C ARG A 113 -0.68 9.55 -18.63
N MET A 114 0.21 10.33 -19.24
CA MET A 114 1.15 11.20 -18.53
C MET A 114 0.44 12.21 -17.63
N ARG A 115 -0.66 12.83 -18.11
CA ARG A 115 -1.45 13.75 -17.29
C ARG A 115 -2.12 13.05 -16.11
N VAL A 116 -2.73 11.89 -16.32
CA VAL A 116 -3.35 11.13 -15.21
C VAL A 116 -2.34 10.81 -14.12
N TRP A 117 -1.16 10.33 -14.48
CA TRP A 117 -0.15 9.99 -13.47
C TRP A 117 0.42 11.22 -12.76
N VAL A 118 0.60 12.35 -13.44
CA VAL A 118 0.94 13.62 -12.78
C VAL A 118 -0.16 14.07 -11.81
N ILE A 119 -1.44 13.89 -12.14
CA ILE A 119 -2.54 14.22 -11.22
C ILE A 119 -2.51 13.31 -9.98
N LEU A 120 -2.26 12.02 -10.17
CA LEU A 120 -2.21 11.05 -9.06
C LEU A 120 -1.04 11.31 -8.11
N GLU A 121 0.07 11.82 -8.65
CA GLU A 121 1.28 12.09 -7.88
C GLU A 121 1.24 13.40 -7.12
N TYR A 122 1.01 14.51 -7.82
CA TYR A 122 1.27 15.82 -7.25
C TYR A 122 0.09 16.33 -6.40
N GLY A 123 0.29 16.38 -5.08
CA GLY A 123 -0.70 16.85 -4.10
C GLY A 123 -1.27 18.24 -4.41
N GLY A 124 -0.47 19.17 -4.95
CA GLY A 124 -0.92 20.50 -5.35
C GLY A 124 -1.93 20.53 -6.50
N ILE A 125 -1.99 19.48 -7.32
CA ILE A 125 -3.04 19.29 -8.34
C ILE A 125 -4.18 18.47 -7.73
N ASN A 126 -3.85 17.39 -7.02
CA ASN A 126 -4.83 16.45 -6.52
C ASN A 126 -5.74 17.01 -5.41
N LYS A 127 -5.25 17.90 -4.55
CA LYS A 127 -6.03 18.35 -3.38
C LYS A 127 -6.99 19.50 -3.70
N GLU A 128 -6.71 20.27 -4.74
CA GLU A 128 -7.50 21.45 -5.14
C GLU A 128 -8.59 21.07 -6.15
N TYR A 129 -9.87 21.25 -5.78
CA TYR A 129 -11.00 20.76 -6.56
C TYR A 129 -10.99 21.25 -8.03
N GLU A 130 -10.90 22.57 -8.23
CA GLU A 130 -10.99 23.20 -9.55
C GLU A 130 -9.78 22.86 -10.41
N VAL A 131 -8.59 22.82 -9.79
CA VAL A 131 -7.34 22.44 -10.45
C VAL A 131 -7.43 20.98 -10.90
N ARG A 132 -7.76 20.06 -9.99
CA ARG A 132 -7.91 18.63 -10.29
C ARG A 132 -8.89 18.38 -11.44
N ARG A 133 -10.05 19.04 -11.41
CA ARG A 133 -11.08 18.93 -12.46
C ARG A 133 -10.55 19.34 -13.83
N ALA A 134 -9.91 20.50 -13.91
CA ALA A 134 -9.37 21.01 -15.18
C ALA A 134 -8.31 20.07 -15.78
N TRP A 135 -7.44 19.49 -14.95
CA TRP A 135 -6.44 18.53 -15.39
C TRP A 135 -7.05 17.21 -15.87
N TYR A 136 -8.05 16.67 -15.17
CA TYR A 136 -8.76 15.48 -15.63
C TYR A 136 -9.56 15.71 -16.91
N ASP A 137 -10.15 16.89 -17.10
CA ASP A 137 -10.84 17.23 -18.36
C ASP A 137 -9.89 17.22 -19.56
N LEU A 138 -8.66 17.74 -19.37
CA LEU A 138 -7.61 17.66 -20.39
C LEU A 138 -7.20 16.21 -20.67
N ALA A 139 -6.98 15.39 -19.63
CA ALA A 139 -6.61 13.99 -19.80
C ALA A 139 -7.71 13.19 -20.53
N ARG A 140 -8.96 13.34 -20.08
CA ARG A 140 -10.14 12.71 -20.66
C ARG A 140 -10.26 13.02 -22.15
N LYS A 141 -10.09 14.29 -22.54
CA LYS A 141 -10.18 14.73 -23.93
C LYS A 141 -9.14 14.05 -24.83
N GLU A 142 -7.95 13.73 -24.32
CA GLU A 142 -6.96 12.99 -25.11
C GLU A 142 -7.40 11.54 -25.35
N PHE A 143 -7.93 10.86 -24.33
CA PHE A 143 -8.44 9.50 -24.51
C PHE A 143 -9.64 9.45 -25.46
N GLU A 144 -10.54 10.43 -25.41
CA GLU A 144 -11.67 10.56 -26.35
C GLU A 144 -11.17 10.74 -27.80
N LYS A 145 -10.23 11.67 -28.04
CA LYS A 145 -9.60 11.84 -29.37
C LYS A 145 -8.88 10.59 -29.85
N TYR A 146 -8.26 9.84 -28.94
CA TYR A 146 -7.58 8.60 -29.27
C TYR A 146 -8.59 7.53 -29.74
N LEU A 147 -9.69 7.36 -29.01
CA LEU A 147 -10.74 6.40 -29.37
C LEU A 147 -11.53 6.77 -30.64
N ASP A 148 -11.60 8.05 -31.00
CA ASP A 148 -12.14 8.47 -32.30
C ASP A 148 -11.36 7.83 -33.47
N HIS A 149 -10.07 7.56 -33.29
CA HIS A 149 -9.19 6.94 -34.28
C HIS A 149 -9.02 5.43 -34.07
N PHE A 150 -9.00 4.98 -32.81
CA PHE A 150 -8.66 3.61 -32.41
C PHE A 150 -9.72 3.03 -31.45
N PRO A 151 -10.94 2.76 -31.95
CA PRO A 151 -12.09 2.45 -31.10
C PRO A 151 -12.03 1.08 -30.40
N ASN A 152 -11.05 0.23 -30.74
CA ASN A 152 -10.89 -1.10 -30.12
C ASN A 152 -9.84 -1.12 -29.01
N ASN A 153 -9.04 -0.06 -28.83
CA ASN A 153 -8.04 0.00 -27.77
C ASN A 153 -8.70 -0.05 -26.38
N ARG A 154 -8.35 -1.07 -25.59
CA ARG A 154 -8.95 -1.29 -24.27
C ARG A 154 -8.31 -0.42 -23.19
N ILE A 155 -7.05 0.00 -23.35
CA ILE A 155 -6.40 0.89 -22.38
C ILE A 155 -7.08 2.27 -22.33
N ALA A 156 -7.31 2.90 -23.48
CA ALA A 156 -7.99 4.20 -23.53
C ALA A 156 -9.43 4.10 -23.01
N LYS A 157 -10.13 2.98 -23.28
CA LYS A 157 -11.44 2.67 -22.70
C LYS A 157 -11.40 2.51 -21.18
N MET A 158 -10.39 1.82 -20.66
CA MET A 158 -10.14 1.67 -19.22
C MET A 158 -10.00 3.03 -18.54
N TYR A 159 -9.20 3.94 -19.09
CA TYR A 159 -9.09 5.30 -18.56
C TYR A 159 -10.41 6.10 -18.61
N LEU A 160 -11.33 5.76 -19.50
CA LEU A 160 -12.66 6.35 -19.60
C LEU A 160 -13.76 5.56 -18.85
N GLY A 161 -13.37 4.65 -17.97
CA GLY A 161 -14.28 3.96 -17.04
C GLY A 161 -14.85 2.64 -17.55
N GLU A 162 -14.48 2.15 -18.73
CA GLU A 162 -14.85 0.80 -19.18
C GLU A 162 -13.81 -0.23 -18.65
N PRO A 163 -14.13 -1.07 -17.66
CA PRO A 163 -13.12 -1.86 -16.96
C PRO A 163 -12.37 -2.83 -17.88
N PHE A 164 -11.04 -2.91 -17.71
CA PHE A 164 -10.23 -3.93 -18.35
C PHE A 164 -10.54 -5.30 -17.70
N PRO A 165 -10.97 -6.30 -18.49
CA PRO A 165 -11.45 -7.57 -17.95
C PRO A 165 -10.33 -8.41 -17.34
N PRO A 166 -10.64 -9.33 -16.40
CA PRO A 166 -9.66 -10.24 -15.84
C PRO A 166 -9.09 -11.18 -16.92
N GLU A 167 -7.78 -11.43 -16.87
CA GLU A 167 -7.13 -12.44 -17.71
C GLU A 167 -7.24 -13.86 -17.13
N LYS A 168 -7.33 -13.95 -15.80
CA LYS A 168 -7.42 -15.19 -15.04
C LYS A 168 -8.73 -15.25 -14.26
N GLU A 169 -9.36 -16.42 -14.32
CA GLU A 169 -10.56 -16.77 -13.56
C GLU A 169 -10.19 -17.73 -12.42
N TYR A 170 -10.67 -17.44 -11.22
CA TYR A 170 -10.41 -18.25 -10.03
C TYR A 170 -11.69 -18.98 -9.60
N THR A 171 -11.83 -20.24 -10.02
CA THR A 171 -13.02 -21.04 -9.67
C THR A 171 -13.08 -21.32 -8.16
N ALA A 172 -14.25 -21.10 -7.56
CA ALA A 172 -14.53 -21.43 -6.18
C ALA A 172 -14.96 -22.90 -6.04
N PRO A 173 -14.33 -23.70 -5.16
CA PRO A 173 -14.89 -24.99 -4.75
C PRO A 173 -16.27 -24.83 -4.12
N GLU A 174 -17.19 -25.78 -4.36
CA GLU A 174 -18.59 -25.71 -3.91
C GLU A 174 -18.76 -25.50 -2.39
N ASN A 175 -17.83 -26.04 -1.59
CA ASN A 175 -17.87 -25.97 -0.12
C ASN A 175 -16.85 -24.96 0.47
N ALA A 176 -16.26 -24.09 -0.33
CA ALA A 176 -15.35 -23.06 0.18
C ALA A 176 -16.14 -21.90 0.81
N PRO A 177 -15.78 -21.43 2.02
CA PRO A 177 -16.40 -20.24 2.61
C PRO A 177 -16.23 -19.01 1.72
N ALA A 178 -17.21 -18.11 1.70
CA ALA A 178 -17.19 -16.92 0.84
C ALA A 178 -16.01 -15.99 1.18
N TRP A 179 -15.71 -15.80 2.47
CA TRP A 179 -14.53 -15.05 2.91
C TRP A 179 -13.24 -15.64 2.35
N ALA A 180 -13.10 -16.97 2.36
CA ALA A 180 -11.90 -17.67 1.92
C ALA A 180 -11.72 -17.53 0.40
N VAL A 181 -12.81 -17.63 -0.37
CA VAL A 181 -12.80 -17.44 -1.82
C VAL A 181 -12.33 -16.03 -2.18
N ALA A 182 -12.90 -15.01 -1.55
CA ALA A 182 -12.57 -13.61 -1.81
C ALA A 182 -11.14 -13.26 -1.35
N GLN A 183 -10.72 -13.73 -0.17
CA GLN A 183 -9.36 -13.52 0.33
C GLN A 183 -8.32 -14.22 -0.57
N ARG A 184 -8.57 -15.47 -0.99
CA ARG A 184 -7.68 -16.18 -1.93
C ARG A 184 -7.56 -15.43 -3.25
N GLU A 185 -8.66 -15.03 -3.89
CA GLU A 185 -8.58 -14.28 -5.15
C GLU A 185 -7.79 -12.97 -4.99
N SER A 186 -7.99 -12.26 -3.87
CA SER A 186 -7.25 -11.04 -3.58
C SER A 186 -5.74 -11.33 -3.45
N LEU A 187 -5.35 -12.38 -2.73
CA LEU A 187 -3.96 -12.79 -2.54
C LEU A 187 -3.30 -13.23 -3.85
N GLU A 188 -3.98 -14.01 -4.67
CA GLU A 188 -3.50 -14.44 -5.98
C GLU A 188 -3.18 -13.23 -6.87
N ARG A 189 -4.11 -12.29 -6.95
CA ARG A 189 -3.97 -11.10 -7.80
C ARG A 189 -2.94 -10.12 -7.25
N LEU A 190 -2.90 -9.91 -5.93
CA LEU A 190 -1.85 -9.11 -5.29
C LEU A 190 -0.47 -9.71 -5.56
N THR A 191 -0.33 -11.03 -5.43
CA THR A 191 0.91 -11.75 -5.74
C THR A 191 1.31 -11.62 -7.21
N ASP A 192 0.34 -11.71 -8.14
CA ASP A 192 0.57 -11.44 -9.56
C ASP A 192 1.07 -10.01 -9.83
N ILE A 193 0.54 -9.00 -9.13
CA ILE A 193 1.00 -7.61 -9.25
C ILE A 193 2.42 -7.47 -8.71
N ILE A 194 2.70 -7.96 -7.51
CA ILE A 194 4.04 -7.90 -6.89
C ILE A 194 5.07 -8.59 -7.78
N HIS A 195 4.79 -9.82 -8.21
CA HIS A 195 5.70 -10.58 -9.07
C HIS A 195 5.93 -9.90 -10.41
N TRP A 196 4.92 -9.25 -10.99
CA TRP A 196 5.09 -8.48 -12.22
C TRP A 196 6.09 -7.34 -12.04
N TRP A 197 6.01 -6.59 -10.94
CA TRP A 197 6.98 -5.52 -10.66
C TRP A 197 8.40 -6.06 -10.49
N ILE A 198 8.56 -7.18 -9.78
CA ILE A 198 9.86 -7.83 -9.63
C ILE A 198 10.41 -8.27 -11.00
N ASP A 199 9.60 -8.89 -11.84
CA ASP A 199 10.07 -9.43 -13.12
C ASP A 199 10.33 -8.36 -14.20
N ASN A 200 9.56 -7.27 -14.18
CA ASN A 200 9.53 -6.31 -15.30
C ASN A 200 10.17 -4.96 -14.97
N ARG A 201 10.41 -4.66 -13.68
CA ARG A 201 10.81 -3.32 -13.24
C ARG A 201 11.96 -3.30 -12.24
N LEU A 202 12.22 -4.36 -11.48
CA LEU A 202 13.41 -4.42 -10.62
C LEU A 202 14.69 -4.39 -11.47
N GLN A 203 15.48 -3.33 -11.31
CA GLN A 203 16.71 -3.06 -12.05
C GLN A 203 17.93 -3.72 -11.40
N GLU A 204 19.03 -3.84 -12.16
CA GLU A 204 20.30 -4.39 -11.65
C GLU A 204 20.88 -3.61 -10.46
N ASN A 205 20.52 -2.33 -10.32
CA ASN A 205 20.95 -1.49 -9.21
C ASN A 205 20.01 -1.54 -7.99
N GLY A 206 18.86 -2.22 -8.09
CA GLY A 206 17.85 -2.34 -7.04
C GLY A 206 16.62 -1.45 -7.20
N GLU A 207 16.62 -0.41 -8.05
CA GLU A 207 15.45 0.47 -8.24
C GLU A 207 14.33 -0.21 -9.05
N TYR A 208 13.09 0.26 -8.90
CA TYR A 208 11.93 -0.09 -9.73
C TYR A 208 11.58 1.01 -10.75
N GLY A 209 12.16 2.20 -10.58
CA GLY A 209 12.12 3.29 -11.57
C GLY A 209 11.31 4.51 -11.16
N GLY A 210 10.67 4.51 -9.98
CA GLY A 210 10.19 5.73 -9.31
C GLY A 210 11.31 6.43 -8.53
N GLY A 211 12.39 5.71 -8.21
CA GLY A 211 13.54 6.22 -7.47
C GLY A 211 13.54 5.77 -6.04
N TRP A 212 14.67 5.94 -5.37
CA TRP A 212 14.85 5.45 -4.02
C TRP A 212 13.73 5.80 -3.03
N GLY A 213 13.24 7.06 -3.04
CA GLY A 213 12.08 7.49 -2.25
C GLY A 213 10.82 6.71 -2.61
N ASP A 214 10.24 6.95 -3.78
CA ASP A 214 8.99 6.28 -4.20
C ASP A 214 9.07 4.74 -4.16
N ASP A 215 10.20 4.17 -4.60
CA ASP A 215 10.39 2.72 -4.69
C ASP A 215 10.45 2.08 -3.29
N CYS A 216 10.96 2.79 -2.28
CA CYS A 216 11.01 2.24 -0.93
C CYS A 216 9.61 2.08 -0.35
N GLU A 217 8.63 2.89 -0.74
CA GLU A 217 7.25 2.79 -0.24
C GLU A 217 6.48 1.57 -0.77
N MET A 218 7.00 0.87 -1.80
CA MET A 218 6.29 -0.25 -2.42
C MET A 218 5.95 -1.37 -1.44
N TRP A 219 6.80 -1.63 -0.44
CA TRP A 219 6.55 -2.69 0.55
C TRP A 219 5.23 -2.51 1.29
N ARG A 220 4.74 -1.28 1.47
CA ARG A 220 3.53 -0.95 2.24
C ARG A 220 2.29 -1.66 1.71
N TRP A 221 2.18 -1.80 0.40
CA TRP A 221 1.08 -2.54 -0.22
C TRP A 221 1.40 -4.03 -0.41
N TRP A 222 2.67 -4.43 -0.29
CA TRP A 222 3.10 -5.83 -0.30
C TRP A 222 2.77 -6.51 1.03
N VAL A 223 2.59 -5.76 2.11
CA VAL A 223 2.43 -6.23 3.49
C VAL A 223 1.60 -7.52 3.64
N PRO A 224 0.40 -7.67 3.03
CA PRO A 224 -0.39 -8.89 3.21
C PRO A 224 0.30 -10.14 2.67
N ALA A 225 1.05 -10.03 1.58
CA ALA A 225 1.80 -11.13 0.98
C ALA A 225 3.21 -11.24 1.58
N LEU A 226 3.88 -10.12 1.82
CA LEU A 226 5.27 -10.09 2.27
C LEU A 226 5.42 -10.47 3.75
N ILE A 227 4.54 -9.96 4.62
CA ILE A 227 4.65 -10.13 6.08
C ILE A 227 3.89 -11.36 6.57
N ALA A 228 2.71 -11.63 6.01
CA ALA A 228 1.90 -12.77 6.47
C ALA A 228 2.39 -14.12 5.92
N PHE A 229 3.20 -14.13 4.84
CA PHE A 229 3.61 -15.35 4.14
C PHE A 229 5.13 -15.51 3.98
N GLU A 230 5.54 -16.63 3.39
CA GLU A 230 6.90 -16.90 2.94
C GLU A 230 6.91 -17.12 1.42
N ASP A 231 7.11 -16.04 0.68
CA ASP A 231 7.35 -16.04 -0.77
C ASP A 231 8.84 -15.72 -1.02
N PRO A 232 9.66 -16.70 -1.46
CA PRO A 232 11.09 -16.49 -1.63
C PRO A 232 11.45 -15.34 -2.58
N LYS A 233 10.66 -15.15 -3.64
CA LYS A 233 10.91 -14.12 -4.65
C LYS A 233 10.68 -12.72 -4.09
N MET A 234 9.60 -12.54 -3.33
CA MET A 234 9.33 -11.25 -2.67
C MET A 234 10.38 -10.93 -1.60
N ILE A 235 10.76 -11.94 -0.81
CA ILE A 235 11.76 -11.78 0.25
C ILE A 235 13.12 -11.41 -0.35
N GLU A 236 13.55 -12.11 -1.41
CA GLU A 236 14.79 -11.80 -2.11
C GLU A 236 14.78 -10.39 -2.70
N ALA A 237 13.70 -10.01 -3.38
CA ALA A 237 13.54 -8.68 -3.96
C ALA A 237 13.57 -7.57 -2.90
N GLN A 238 12.82 -7.71 -1.80
CA GLN A 238 12.82 -6.73 -0.70
C GLN A 238 14.19 -6.61 -0.04
N SER A 239 14.86 -7.75 0.18
CA SER A 239 16.19 -7.82 0.79
C SER A 239 17.24 -7.17 -0.11
N PHE A 240 17.16 -7.41 -1.43
CA PHE A 240 18.03 -6.80 -2.42
C PHE A 240 17.81 -5.28 -2.54
N PHE A 241 16.55 -4.84 -2.64
CA PHE A 241 16.19 -3.42 -2.63
C PHE A 241 16.76 -2.72 -1.40
N THR A 242 16.45 -3.25 -0.21
CA THR A 242 16.85 -2.64 1.07
C THR A 242 18.37 -2.50 1.17
N ARG A 243 19.14 -3.55 0.88
CA ARG A 243 20.61 -3.46 0.93
C ARG A 243 21.17 -2.51 -0.11
N SER A 244 20.54 -2.44 -1.29
CA SER A 244 20.95 -1.51 -2.36
C SER A 244 20.71 -0.06 -1.96
N LEU A 245 19.53 0.26 -1.40
CA LEU A 245 19.21 1.59 -0.87
C LEU A 245 20.15 1.99 0.27
N MET A 246 20.32 1.12 1.27
CA MET A 246 21.18 1.42 2.42
C MET A 246 22.68 1.53 2.05
N SER A 247 23.06 1.10 0.84
CA SER A 247 24.42 1.26 0.31
C SER A 247 24.66 2.56 -0.46
N GLN A 248 23.60 3.30 -0.80
CA GLN A 248 23.69 4.59 -1.50
C GLN A 248 24.50 5.60 -0.67
N GLU A 249 25.24 6.49 -1.34
CA GLU A 249 26.17 7.41 -0.67
C GLU A 249 25.48 8.23 0.43
N HIS A 250 24.28 8.76 0.16
CA HIS A 250 23.51 9.56 1.11
C HIS A 250 23.05 8.76 2.33
N MET A 251 22.92 7.42 2.23
CA MET A 251 22.46 6.54 3.31
C MET A 251 23.58 5.83 4.08
N LYS A 252 24.84 5.89 3.62
CA LYS A 252 25.97 5.12 4.19
C LYS A 252 26.20 5.32 5.70
N ARG A 253 25.74 6.44 6.25
CA ARG A 253 25.87 6.79 7.66
C ARG A 253 24.70 6.32 8.54
N GLY A 254 23.79 5.53 7.94
CA GLY A 254 22.63 4.91 8.58
C GLY A 254 21.36 5.78 8.57
N TYR A 255 21.42 6.95 7.94
CA TYR A 255 20.31 7.88 7.70
C TYR A 255 20.77 8.87 6.62
N THR A 256 19.83 9.52 5.93
CA THR A 256 20.15 10.44 4.83
C THR A 256 21.04 11.61 5.28
N ASP A 257 21.97 12.03 4.43
CA ASP A 257 22.80 13.23 4.62
C ASP A 257 22.17 14.50 4.04
N HIS A 258 21.01 14.38 3.40
CA HIS A 258 20.22 15.51 2.94
C HIS A 258 19.29 16.01 4.03
N VAL A 259 19.20 17.34 4.18
CA VAL A 259 18.24 17.97 5.08
C VAL A 259 16.91 18.09 4.35
N PHE A 260 15.96 17.23 4.71
CA PHE A 260 14.58 17.26 4.24
C PHE A 260 13.62 17.36 5.42
N ASP A 261 12.34 17.60 5.14
CA ASP A 261 11.32 17.52 6.17
C ASP A 261 11.11 16.07 6.65
N VAL A 262 10.49 15.90 7.81
CA VAL A 262 10.45 14.63 8.55
C VAL A 262 9.82 13.48 7.79
N GLU A 263 8.92 13.74 6.83
CA GLU A 263 8.42 12.71 5.94
C GLU A 263 9.52 12.15 5.05
N HIS A 264 10.09 13.02 4.22
CA HIS A 264 11.06 12.64 3.19
C HIS A 264 12.40 12.23 3.80
N THR A 265 12.84 12.86 4.89
CA THR A 265 14.10 12.47 5.53
C THR A 265 14.02 11.09 6.18
N ALA A 266 12.83 10.66 6.63
CA ALA A 266 12.64 9.38 7.29
C ALA A 266 12.36 8.23 6.32
N GLU A 267 11.82 8.54 5.13
CA GLU A 267 11.30 7.60 4.14
C GLU A 267 12.24 6.43 3.85
N ASP A 268 13.42 6.71 3.29
CA ASP A 268 14.42 5.67 2.97
C ASP A 268 14.72 4.74 4.15
N SER A 269 14.81 5.29 5.37
CA SER A 269 15.15 4.50 6.56
C SER A 269 13.97 3.72 7.12
N ALA A 270 12.79 4.32 7.19
CA ALA A 270 11.60 3.71 7.76
C ALA A 270 11.12 2.57 6.86
N ASP A 271 11.01 2.84 5.56
CA ASP A 271 10.42 1.92 4.59
C ASP A 271 11.40 0.84 4.10
N ALA A 272 12.70 0.99 4.31
CA ALA A 272 13.67 -0.07 4.01
C ALA A 272 13.98 -0.95 5.24
N ILE A 273 14.16 -0.36 6.42
CA ILE A 273 14.57 -1.12 7.61
C ILE A 273 13.39 -1.89 8.22
N THR A 274 12.20 -1.28 8.34
CA THR A 274 11.05 -1.91 8.98
C THR A 274 10.60 -3.24 8.33
N PRO A 275 10.43 -3.36 7.00
CA PRO A 275 10.08 -4.66 6.41
C PRO A 275 11.14 -5.72 6.70
N MET A 276 12.42 -5.37 6.64
CA MET A 276 13.49 -6.32 6.93
C MET A 276 13.53 -6.75 8.38
N MET A 277 13.16 -5.88 9.33
CA MET A 277 12.97 -6.28 10.72
C MET A 277 11.82 -7.27 10.86
N HIS A 278 10.73 -7.16 10.10
CA HIS A 278 9.65 -8.16 10.11
C HIS A 278 10.07 -9.49 9.47
N LEU A 279 10.82 -9.45 8.38
CA LEU A 279 11.27 -10.65 7.67
C LEU A 279 12.40 -11.40 8.39
N GLU A 280 13.33 -10.65 8.98
CA GLU A 280 14.56 -11.14 9.62
C GLU A 280 14.73 -10.54 11.03
N PRO A 281 13.82 -10.83 11.98
CA PRO A 281 13.77 -10.16 13.29
C PRO A 281 15.05 -10.33 14.14
N ASP A 282 15.79 -11.41 13.93
CA ASP A 282 17.01 -11.72 14.67
C ASP A 282 18.29 -11.25 13.95
N ASN A 283 18.18 -10.59 12.79
CA ASN A 283 19.35 -10.16 12.04
C ASN A 283 20.00 -8.92 12.71
N PRO A 284 21.28 -9.02 13.14
CA PRO A 284 21.98 -7.92 13.80
C PRO A 284 22.21 -6.69 12.89
N GLU A 285 22.15 -6.85 11.57
CA GLU A 285 22.24 -5.75 10.61
C GLU A 285 21.14 -4.72 10.84
N TRP A 286 19.88 -5.17 10.87
CA TRP A 286 18.71 -4.30 10.97
C TRP A 286 18.55 -3.68 12.35
N SER A 287 18.82 -4.45 13.41
CA SER A 287 18.81 -3.91 14.78
C SER A 287 19.89 -2.84 14.99
N LYS A 288 21.08 -2.99 14.41
CA LYS A 288 22.12 -1.95 14.46
C LYS A 288 21.67 -0.67 13.74
N MET A 289 21.00 -0.78 12.61
CA MET A 289 20.45 0.39 11.89
C MET A 289 19.32 1.05 12.70
N ALA A 290 18.43 0.28 13.32
CA ALA A 290 17.40 0.82 14.20
C ALA A 290 17.99 1.59 15.40
N LEU A 291 19.01 1.01 16.06
CA LEU A 291 19.70 1.66 17.19
C LEU A 291 20.46 2.92 16.75
N ARG A 292 20.94 2.99 15.51
CA ARG A 292 21.54 4.21 14.96
C ARG A 292 20.54 5.38 14.92
N LEU A 293 19.26 5.11 14.63
CA LEU A 293 18.21 6.13 14.67
C LEU A 293 17.97 6.62 16.11
N ALA A 294 18.00 5.72 17.10
CA ALA A 294 17.91 6.09 18.51
C ALA A 294 19.11 6.95 18.96
N ASP A 295 20.32 6.65 18.48
CA ASP A 295 21.50 7.48 18.75
C ASP A 295 21.36 8.90 18.19
N LEU A 296 20.83 9.04 16.97
CA LEU A 296 20.60 10.34 16.35
C LEU A 296 19.48 11.11 17.05
N PHE A 297 18.39 10.41 17.39
CA PHE A 297 17.31 10.97 18.19
C PHE A 297 17.83 11.57 19.50
N GLU A 298 18.58 10.78 20.29
CA GLU A 298 19.06 11.18 21.61
C GLU A 298 20.10 12.31 21.55
N ASN A 299 21.02 12.26 20.59
CA ASN A 299 22.21 13.12 20.61
C ASN A 299 22.16 14.31 19.64
N LEU A 300 21.26 14.28 18.64
CA LEU A 300 21.20 15.30 17.59
C LEU A 300 19.80 15.89 17.42
N TRP A 301 18.81 15.07 17.07
CA TRP A 301 17.49 15.54 16.63
C TRP A 301 16.63 16.14 17.74
N THR A 302 16.82 15.67 18.98
CA THR A 302 16.01 16.12 20.13
C THR A 302 16.79 16.94 21.15
N GLY A 303 16.06 17.66 21.99
CA GLY A 303 16.58 18.39 23.14
C GLY A 303 15.53 18.58 24.22
N VAL A 304 15.93 19.11 25.38
CA VAL A 304 15.00 19.48 26.44
C VAL A 304 14.51 20.91 26.20
N ASN A 305 13.20 21.08 26.04
CA ASN A 305 12.56 22.36 25.80
C ASN A 305 12.53 23.23 27.07
N GLU A 306 12.11 24.50 26.95
CA GLU A 306 12.06 25.46 28.06
C GLU A 306 11.05 25.06 29.17
N ARG A 307 10.19 24.08 28.88
CA ARG A 307 9.25 23.48 29.84
C ARG A 307 9.79 22.22 30.51
N GLY A 308 11.02 21.80 30.20
CA GLY A 308 11.68 20.64 30.81
C GLY A 308 11.35 19.29 30.16
N PHE A 309 10.74 19.29 28.97
CA PHE A 309 10.33 18.08 28.25
C PHE A 309 11.26 17.77 27.07
N LEU A 310 11.47 16.48 26.77
CA LEU A 310 12.26 16.04 25.61
C LEU A 310 11.40 16.15 24.34
N GLN A 311 11.86 16.84 23.31
CA GLN A 311 11.13 16.98 22.05
C GLN A 311 12.08 17.11 20.86
N PHE A 312 11.59 16.84 19.65
CA PHE A 312 12.32 17.16 18.42
C PHE A 312 12.52 18.67 18.27
N LYS A 313 13.67 19.04 17.71
CA LYS A 313 14.05 20.46 17.53
C LYS A 313 13.51 21.05 16.23
N SER A 314 13.28 20.24 15.21
CA SER A 314 12.89 20.69 13.88
C SER A 314 12.17 19.59 13.11
N THR A 315 11.27 19.99 12.21
CA THR A 315 10.75 19.14 11.15
C THR A 315 11.78 18.87 10.06
N TYR A 316 12.90 19.61 9.99
CA TYR A 316 13.92 19.43 8.95
C TYR A 316 15.26 19.03 9.57
N PHE A 317 15.78 17.85 9.21
CA PHE A 317 17.03 17.32 9.75
C PHE A 317 17.62 16.23 8.84
N SER A 318 18.84 15.83 9.16
CA SER A 318 19.61 14.78 8.49
C SER A 318 20.43 13.98 9.52
N VAL A 319 21.36 13.14 9.06
CA VAL A 319 22.31 12.39 9.90
C VAL A 319 23.34 13.27 10.64
N ASP A 320 23.51 14.54 10.27
CA ASP A 320 24.47 15.47 10.87
C ASP A 320 23.98 16.89 11.12
N GLU A 321 22.84 17.26 10.55
CA GLU A 321 22.29 18.61 10.65
C GLU A 321 20.85 18.60 11.16
N VAL A 322 20.49 19.64 11.90
CA VAL A 322 19.11 19.97 12.26
C VAL A 322 18.92 21.43 11.89
N SER A 323 17.91 21.72 11.07
CA SER A 323 17.63 23.06 10.59
C SER A 323 17.45 24.04 11.76
N ASP A 324 18.12 25.19 11.69
CA ASP A 324 17.99 26.30 12.63
C ASP A 324 16.93 27.33 12.22
N ASP A 325 16.30 27.16 11.04
CA ASP A 325 15.17 27.99 10.60
C ASP A 325 14.03 27.90 11.63
N PRO A 326 13.65 29.02 12.28
CA PRO A 326 12.59 29.04 13.27
C PRO A 326 11.25 28.50 12.75
N ARG A 327 10.97 28.66 11.44
CA ARG A 327 9.72 28.16 10.84
C ARG A 327 9.61 26.65 10.90
N ASN A 328 10.75 25.96 10.89
CA ASN A 328 10.84 24.51 10.92
C ASN A 328 10.88 23.98 12.36
N ALA A 329 10.96 24.83 13.38
CA ALA A 329 11.23 24.44 14.76
C ALA A 329 10.00 23.82 15.45
N CYS A 330 9.59 22.63 15.02
CA CYS A 330 8.44 21.91 15.54
C CYS A 330 8.74 20.42 15.71
N ASP A 331 8.21 19.85 16.80
CA ASP A 331 7.92 18.42 16.93
C ASP A 331 6.47 18.19 16.46
N THR A 332 6.20 17.16 15.67
CA THR A 332 4.91 16.92 15.00
C THR A 332 4.50 15.46 15.14
N VAL A 333 3.20 15.18 14.95
CA VAL A 333 2.68 13.81 15.02
C VAL A 333 3.26 12.85 13.96
N TYR A 334 4.00 13.38 12.97
CA TYR A 334 4.71 12.62 11.94
C TYR A 334 6.09 12.12 12.39
N HIS A 335 6.68 12.71 13.44
CA HIS A 335 8.01 12.37 13.91
C HIS A 335 8.25 10.93 14.38
N PRO A 336 7.22 10.13 14.81
CA PRO A 336 7.43 8.71 15.04
C PRO A 336 8.02 7.98 13.84
N ARG A 337 7.77 8.47 12.60
CA ARG A 337 8.34 7.90 11.38
C ARG A 337 9.87 7.89 11.37
N ALA A 338 10.51 8.96 11.84
CA ALA A 338 11.98 9.06 11.87
C ALA A 338 12.65 8.04 12.81
N VAL A 339 11.88 7.49 13.75
CA VAL A 339 12.34 6.47 14.71
C VAL A 339 11.54 5.18 14.60
N GLN A 340 10.79 4.96 13.52
CA GLN A 340 9.89 3.81 13.36
C GLN A 340 10.61 2.47 13.56
N PRO A 341 11.78 2.20 12.94
CA PRO A 341 12.55 0.99 13.22
C PRO A 341 12.98 0.85 14.69
N ALA A 342 13.32 1.96 15.36
CA ALA A 342 13.72 1.95 16.77
C ALA A 342 12.54 1.67 17.71
N LEU A 343 11.34 2.15 17.38
CA LEU A 343 10.10 1.81 18.10
C LEU A 343 9.80 0.31 17.98
N LEU A 344 9.93 -0.26 16.77
CA LEU A 344 9.76 -1.71 16.56
C LEU A 344 10.81 -2.53 17.31
N TYR A 345 12.07 -2.07 17.32
CA TYR A 345 13.13 -2.73 18.09
C TYR A 345 12.81 -2.70 19.59
N TRP A 346 12.36 -1.56 20.11
CA TRP A 346 11.98 -1.41 21.51
C TRP A 346 10.83 -2.36 21.89
N GLN A 347 9.77 -2.42 21.08
CA GLN A 347 8.64 -3.31 21.31
C GLN A 347 9.07 -4.77 21.47
N ARG A 348 10.01 -5.24 20.64
CA ARG A 348 10.42 -6.66 20.64
C ARG A 348 11.43 -7.01 21.72
N THR A 349 12.24 -6.06 22.15
CA THR A 349 13.38 -6.33 23.04
C THR A 349 13.17 -5.86 24.46
N GLY A 350 12.29 -4.89 24.68
CA GLY A 350 12.16 -4.22 25.98
C GLY A 350 13.41 -3.45 26.38
N ASP A 351 14.21 -2.98 25.40
CA ASP A 351 15.46 -2.26 25.66
C ASP A 351 15.26 -1.12 26.70
N PRO A 352 15.95 -1.16 27.87
CA PRO A 352 15.74 -0.18 28.93
C PRO A 352 16.15 1.26 28.56
N ARG A 353 17.14 1.44 27.68
CA ARG A 353 17.56 2.76 27.20
C ARG A 353 16.45 3.36 26.34
N LEU A 354 15.88 2.56 25.44
CA LEU A 354 14.76 3.01 24.61
C LEU A 354 13.50 3.26 25.44
N ALA A 355 13.26 2.44 26.47
CA ALA A 355 12.16 2.67 27.42
C ALA A 355 12.27 4.02 28.11
N GLU A 356 13.45 4.40 28.58
CA GLU A 356 13.67 5.72 29.18
C GLU A 356 13.51 6.85 28.17
N LEU A 357 14.11 6.71 26.99
CA LEU A 357 14.16 7.74 25.94
C LEU A 357 12.76 8.05 25.39
N PHE A 358 12.03 7.03 24.94
CA PHE A 358 10.71 7.22 24.38
C PHE A 358 9.66 7.60 25.42
N SER A 359 9.78 7.11 26.66
CA SER A 359 8.93 7.59 27.77
C SER A 359 9.09 9.10 28.01
N LYS A 360 10.34 9.60 28.03
CA LYS A 360 10.61 11.04 28.21
C LYS A 360 10.01 11.87 27.08
N TRP A 361 10.07 11.39 25.84
CA TRP A 361 9.47 12.06 24.70
C TRP A 361 7.93 12.01 24.72
N MET A 362 7.34 10.85 25.03
CA MET A 362 5.89 10.71 25.12
C MET A 362 5.28 11.52 26.27
N ASN A 363 6.02 11.77 27.36
CA ASN A 363 5.59 12.70 28.41
C ASN A 363 5.27 14.10 27.85
N THR A 364 6.00 14.56 26.83
CA THR A 364 5.76 15.83 26.14
C THR A 364 4.39 15.83 25.48
N TRP A 365 4.04 14.74 24.79
CA TRP A 365 2.77 14.57 24.09
C TRP A 365 1.59 14.38 25.04
N VAL A 366 1.78 13.70 26.18
CA VAL A 366 0.78 13.63 27.25
C VAL A 366 0.50 15.03 27.84
N ASP A 367 1.56 15.78 28.17
CA ASP A 367 1.44 17.11 28.76
C ASP A 367 0.77 18.12 27.81
N ILE A 368 1.23 18.23 26.56
CA ILE A 368 0.66 19.18 25.58
C ILE A 368 -0.82 18.87 25.30
N THR A 369 -1.22 17.59 25.32
CA THR A 369 -2.60 17.17 25.09
C THR A 369 -3.51 17.63 26.23
N ALA A 370 -3.04 17.51 27.47
CA ALA A 370 -3.80 17.89 28.67
C ALA A 370 -3.99 19.42 28.84
N ARG A 371 -3.20 20.23 28.12
CA ARG A 371 -3.29 21.70 28.14
C ARG A 371 -4.37 22.24 27.20
N GLU A 372 -5.02 23.32 27.62
CA GLU A 372 -5.74 24.23 26.73
C GLU A 372 -4.83 25.43 26.46
N GLU A 373 -4.40 25.61 25.21
CA GLU A 373 -3.39 26.61 24.84
C GLU A 373 -3.54 26.96 23.35
N LYS A 374 -3.37 28.25 23.00
CA LYS A 374 -3.57 28.79 21.63
C LYS A 374 -4.88 28.35 20.94
N GLY A 375 -5.96 28.20 21.72
CA GLY A 375 -7.27 27.79 21.21
C GLY A 375 -7.43 26.30 20.92
N LYS A 376 -6.42 25.47 21.24
CA LYS A 376 -6.52 24.02 21.24
C LYS A 376 -7.40 23.54 22.38
N PRO A 377 -8.45 22.73 22.12
CA PRO A 377 -9.23 22.13 23.18
C PRO A 377 -8.35 21.25 24.08
N LYS A 378 -8.67 21.24 25.37
CA LYS A 378 -8.11 20.27 26.31
C LYS A 378 -8.44 18.85 25.86
N GLY A 379 -7.46 17.95 25.90
CA GLY A 379 -7.66 16.54 25.52
C GLY A 379 -7.55 16.26 24.02
N ILE A 380 -7.09 17.22 23.22
CA ILE A 380 -6.76 17.01 21.80
C ILE A 380 -5.24 17.07 21.63
N ILE A 381 -4.68 16.05 20.96
CA ILE A 381 -3.28 16.06 20.51
C ILE A 381 -3.16 17.13 19.40
N PRO A 382 -2.25 18.12 19.52
CA PRO A 382 -2.05 19.13 18.48
C PRO A 382 -1.37 18.58 17.23
N SER A 383 -1.38 19.35 16.14
CA SER A 383 -0.54 19.07 14.96
C SER A 383 0.96 19.08 15.30
N ALA A 384 1.37 20.03 16.15
CA ALA A 384 2.76 20.31 16.45
C ALA A 384 2.98 20.91 17.85
N ILE A 385 4.23 20.84 18.29
CA ILE A 385 4.79 21.48 19.49
C ILE A 385 5.99 22.31 19.05
N HIS A 386 5.97 23.61 19.33
CA HIS A 386 7.04 24.53 18.94
C HIS A 386 8.30 24.33 19.81
N TRP A 387 9.47 24.45 19.16
CA TRP A 387 10.79 24.43 19.80
C TRP A 387 11.40 25.85 19.83
N PRO A 388 12.04 26.27 20.93
CA PRO A 388 12.29 25.54 22.17
C PRO A 388 11.23 25.77 23.27
N ASP A 389 10.20 26.60 23.07
CA ASP A 389 9.30 27.03 24.16
C ASP A 389 8.26 25.97 24.60
N GLY A 390 8.09 24.90 23.83
CA GLY A 390 7.14 23.81 24.13
C GLY A 390 5.67 24.25 24.06
N GLN A 391 5.36 25.31 23.31
CA GLN A 391 3.99 25.78 23.07
C GLN A 391 3.29 24.95 21.99
N VAL A 392 1.95 25.00 21.98
CA VAL A 392 1.14 24.39 20.93
C VAL A 392 1.38 25.06 19.57
N GLY A 393 1.40 24.27 18.49
CA GLY A 393 1.46 24.73 17.10
C GLY A 393 2.86 25.18 16.67
N GLY A 394 2.93 25.95 15.57
CA GLY A 394 4.15 26.63 15.12
C GLY A 394 4.29 28.05 15.68
N ILE A 395 5.12 28.86 15.00
CA ILE A 395 5.33 30.28 15.35
C ILE A 395 4.03 31.07 15.19
N GLU A 396 3.37 30.92 14.04
CA GLU A 396 2.15 31.62 13.67
C GLU A 396 1.09 30.61 13.22
N GLY A 397 -0.16 31.06 13.10
CA GLY A 397 -1.26 30.22 12.63
C GLY A 397 -2.04 29.53 13.75
N PRO A 398 -3.07 28.76 13.37
CA PRO A 398 -3.89 28.03 14.32
C PRO A 398 -3.18 26.76 14.82
N TRP A 399 -3.61 26.21 15.96
CA TRP A 399 -2.97 25.00 16.53
C TRP A 399 -3.03 23.76 15.63
N TRP A 400 -3.96 23.71 14.68
CA TRP A 400 -4.16 22.61 13.74
C TRP A 400 -3.34 22.76 12.45
N ASP A 401 -2.63 23.87 12.25
CA ASP A 401 -1.72 24.07 11.12
C ASP A 401 -0.47 24.83 11.57
N PRO A 402 0.69 24.15 11.65
CA PRO A 402 1.93 24.77 12.11
C PRO A 402 2.57 25.72 11.10
N HIS A 403 2.10 25.78 9.83
CA HIS A 403 2.70 26.57 8.75
C HIS A 403 4.21 26.36 8.56
N ASN A 404 4.70 25.15 8.84
CA ASN A 404 6.11 24.74 8.72
C ASN A 404 6.36 23.88 7.47
N HIS A 405 5.49 24.01 6.47
CA HIS A 405 5.54 23.29 5.19
C HIS A 405 5.45 24.29 4.03
N SER A 406 6.04 23.93 2.88
CA SER A 406 6.16 24.84 1.73
C SER A 406 5.05 24.70 0.68
N ALA A 407 4.26 23.62 0.69
CA ALA A 407 3.16 23.41 -0.28
C ALA A 407 2.15 22.32 0.10
N ASP A 408 2.57 21.24 0.77
CA ASP A 408 1.68 20.13 1.13
C ASP A 408 1.11 20.32 2.56
N PRO A 409 -0.22 20.21 2.77
CA PRO A 409 -0.83 20.25 4.10
C PRO A 409 -0.52 19.01 4.97
N LEU A 410 0.66 18.41 4.82
CA LEU A 410 1.06 17.16 5.46
C LEU A 410 0.99 17.24 6.98
N TYR A 411 1.38 18.38 7.54
CA TYR A 411 1.35 18.63 8.99
C TYR A 411 0.05 19.29 9.46
N VAL A 412 -0.94 19.45 8.59
CA VAL A 412 -2.25 19.98 8.95
C VAL A 412 -3.05 18.86 9.63
N TRP A 413 -3.54 19.14 10.83
CA TRP A 413 -4.32 18.21 11.62
C TRP A 413 -5.62 17.83 10.88
N PRO A 414 -6.04 16.55 10.89
CA PRO A 414 -5.55 15.42 11.69
C PRO A 414 -4.57 14.49 10.93
N SER A 415 -3.76 15.00 9.99
CA SER A 415 -2.87 14.16 9.20
C SER A 415 -1.91 13.33 10.08
N ALA A 416 -1.65 12.08 9.68
CA ALA A 416 -0.74 11.12 10.32
C ALA A 416 -0.93 10.85 11.83
N MET A 417 -2.09 11.19 12.40
CA MET A 417 -2.37 11.03 13.83
C MET A 417 -2.13 9.60 14.36
N SER A 418 -2.34 8.57 13.54
CA SER A 418 -2.15 7.16 13.92
C SER A 418 -0.74 6.89 14.44
N MET A 419 0.29 7.45 13.80
CA MET A 419 1.70 7.25 14.18
C MET A 419 1.94 7.63 15.65
N MET A 420 1.42 8.79 16.06
CA MET A 420 1.55 9.28 17.43
C MET A 420 0.66 8.49 18.40
N THR A 421 -0.60 8.23 18.04
CA THR A 421 -1.51 7.50 18.93
C THR A 421 -1.07 6.07 19.20
N GLU A 422 -0.51 5.40 18.19
CA GLU A 422 0.03 4.04 18.33
C GLU A 422 1.34 4.03 19.11
N SER A 423 2.18 5.07 18.98
CA SER A 423 3.38 5.25 19.81
C SER A 423 3.06 5.47 21.30
N LEU A 424 1.98 6.20 21.60
CA LEU A 424 1.47 6.35 22.96
C LEU A 424 0.97 5.02 23.53
N LEU A 425 0.23 4.23 22.73
CA LEU A 425 -0.24 2.91 23.16
C LEU A 425 0.92 1.93 23.35
N LEU A 426 1.92 1.92 22.46
CA LEU A 426 3.16 1.17 22.65
C LEU A 426 3.83 1.56 23.97
N THR A 427 3.92 2.86 24.27
CA THR A 427 4.54 3.32 25.51
C THR A 427 3.78 2.88 26.75
N TYR A 428 2.44 2.89 26.71
CA TYR A 428 1.62 2.25 27.75
C TYR A 428 1.96 0.77 27.89
N HIS A 429 1.96 0.01 26.79
CA HIS A 429 2.26 -1.43 26.81
C HIS A 429 3.62 -1.73 27.45
N MET A 430 4.65 -0.96 27.10
CA MET A 430 6.02 -1.19 27.57
C MET A 430 6.25 -0.75 29.03
N THR A 431 5.43 0.14 29.58
CA THR A 431 5.68 0.76 30.90
C THR A 431 4.62 0.45 31.95
N GLY A 432 3.39 0.12 31.53
CA GLY A 432 2.22 0.01 32.38
C GLY A 432 1.71 1.35 32.96
N ASP A 433 2.24 2.49 32.52
CA ASP A 433 1.84 3.80 33.05
C ASP A 433 0.60 4.34 32.31
N GLU A 434 -0.54 4.35 33.00
CA GLU A 434 -1.85 4.73 32.45
C GLU A 434 -1.90 6.14 31.86
N LYS A 435 -0.99 7.06 32.25
CA LYS A 435 -0.99 8.43 31.73
C LYS A 435 -0.85 8.49 30.20
N TYR A 436 -0.22 7.47 29.59
CA TYR A 436 -0.07 7.41 28.13
C TYR A 436 -1.38 7.07 27.42
N LEU A 437 -2.38 6.56 28.13
CA LEU A 437 -3.73 6.35 27.60
C LEU A 437 -4.58 7.62 27.65
N GLU A 438 -4.27 8.59 28.51
CA GLU A 438 -5.10 9.80 28.67
C GLU A 438 -5.31 10.60 27.38
N PRO A 439 -4.30 10.81 26.50
CA PRO A 439 -4.53 11.39 25.19
C PRO A 439 -5.54 10.62 24.35
N LEU A 440 -5.49 9.28 24.36
CA LEU A 440 -6.40 8.43 23.59
C LEU A 440 -7.82 8.48 24.17
N LYS A 441 -7.96 8.28 25.48
CA LYS A 441 -9.24 8.30 26.20
C LYS A 441 -9.92 9.67 26.08
N SER A 442 -9.16 10.76 26.15
CA SER A 442 -9.73 12.11 26.02
C SER A 442 -10.26 12.40 24.61
N MET A 443 -9.53 12.04 23.55
CA MET A 443 -10.02 12.21 22.18
C MET A 443 -11.19 11.26 21.86
N ALA A 444 -11.18 10.03 22.38
CA ALA A 444 -12.31 9.10 22.25
C ALA A 444 -13.59 9.65 22.88
N ARG A 445 -13.51 10.22 24.10
CA ARG A 445 -14.64 10.91 24.73
C ARG A 445 -15.19 12.05 23.87
N ILE A 446 -14.31 12.86 23.27
CA ILE A 446 -14.72 13.95 22.36
C ILE A 446 -15.42 13.41 21.11
N ARG A 447 -14.90 12.31 20.52
CA ARG A 447 -15.55 11.65 19.37
C ARG A 447 -16.94 11.14 19.72
N LEU A 448 -17.12 10.52 20.88
CA LEU A 448 -18.39 9.97 21.34
C LEU A 448 -19.40 11.07 21.72
N GLU A 449 -18.94 12.16 22.36
CA GLU A 449 -19.79 13.26 22.79
C GLU A 449 -20.44 14.01 21.60
N TYR A 450 -19.66 14.33 20.56
CA TYR A 450 -20.11 15.18 19.45
C TYR A 450 -20.42 14.39 18.17
N GLY A 451 -19.92 13.16 18.04
CA GLY A 451 -20.12 12.33 16.85
C GLY A 451 -19.61 13.00 15.57
N ASP A 452 -20.41 12.93 14.51
CA ASP A 452 -20.08 13.53 13.20
C ASP A 452 -20.30 15.04 13.13
N GLY A 453 -20.61 15.67 14.27
CA GLY A 453 -20.82 17.10 14.42
C GLY A 453 -22.08 17.61 13.74
N TYR A 454 -22.47 18.85 14.04
CA TYR A 454 -23.41 19.59 13.20
C TYR A 454 -22.62 20.33 12.12
N GLY A 455 -23.14 20.44 10.89
CA GLY A 455 -22.42 20.91 9.69
C GLY A 455 -21.79 22.32 9.71
N ASN A 456 -21.72 22.98 10.86
CA ASN A 456 -21.16 24.32 11.10
C ASN A 456 -20.08 24.37 12.20
N ALA A 457 -19.50 23.22 12.59
CA ALA A 457 -18.46 23.19 13.64
C ALA A 457 -17.28 24.10 13.29
N LYS A 458 -16.93 25.02 14.21
CA LYS A 458 -15.81 25.97 14.01
C LYS A 458 -14.47 25.21 13.97
N PRO A 459 -13.63 25.39 12.93
CA PRO A 459 -12.29 24.80 12.87
C PRO A 459 -11.51 25.00 14.17
N GLY A 460 -10.90 23.92 14.65
CA GLY A 460 -10.17 23.86 15.90
C GLY A 460 -10.99 23.67 17.17
N SER A 461 -12.32 23.65 17.12
CA SER A 461 -13.15 23.32 18.29
C SER A 461 -13.17 21.82 18.57
N ALA A 462 -13.59 21.40 19.77
CA ALA A 462 -13.77 19.98 20.10
C ALA A 462 -14.81 19.31 19.19
N GLU A 463 -15.92 19.98 18.89
CA GLU A 463 -16.93 19.52 17.92
C GLU A 463 -16.34 19.34 16.51
N TRP A 464 -15.47 20.26 16.06
CA TRP A 464 -14.82 20.08 14.76
C TRP A 464 -13.85 18.89 14.78
N CYS A 465 -13.11 18.73 15.88
CA CYS A 465 -12.21 17.60 16.06
C CYS A 465 -12.98 16.26 16.01
N SER A 466 -14.14 16.15 16.65
CA SER A 466 -14.93 14.89 16.67
C SER A 466 -15.27 14.37 15.27
N THR A 467 -15.46 15.25 14.29
CA THR A 467 -15.75 14.87 12.89
C THR A 467 -14.56 14.20 12.19
N LYS A 468 -13.36 14.31 12.76
CA LYS A 468 -12.07 13.90 12.19
C LYS A 468 -11.37 12.77 12.95
N LEU A 469 -11.96 12.31 14.07
CA LEU A 469 -11.34 11.35 14.99
C LEU A 469 -11.77 9.88 14.77
N ARG A 470 -12.40 9.55 13.64
CA ARG A 470 -12.87 8.19 13.33
C ARG A 470 -11.74 7.15 13.36
N SER A 471 -10.53 7.53 12.94
CA SER A 471 -9.37 6.64 12.90
C SER A 471 -8.90 6.15 14.28
N LEU A 472 -9.35 6.79 15.38
CA LEU A 472 -9.04 6.33 16.74
C LEU A 472 -9.58 4.93 17.05
N SER A 473 -10.58 4.45 16.31
CA SER A 473 -11.10 3.09 16.51
C SER A 473 -10.02 2.02 16.30
N SER A 474 -9.02 2.25 15.44
CA SER A 474 -7.93 1.30 15.20
C SER A 474 -7.01 1.15 16.41
N VAL A 475 -6.54 2.26 17.01
CA VAL A 475 -5.72 2.20 18.23
C VAL A 475 -6.55 1.71 19.44
N GLY A 476 -7.85 2.04 19.49
CA GLY A 476 -8.78 1.48 20.48
C GLY A 476 -8.91 -0.04 20.35
N ALA A 477 -8.98 -0.57 19.13
CA ALA A 477 -9.02 -2.02 18.88
C ALA A 477 -7.71 -2.71 19.30
N LYS A 478 -6.55 -2.09 19.02
CA LYS A 478 -5.25 -2.57 19.53
C LYS A 478 -5.26 -2.64 21.06
N PHE A 479 -5.76 -1.59 21.73
CA PHE A 479 -5.91 -1.60 23.19
C PHE A 479 -6.81 -2.73 23.69
N HIS A 480 -8.02 -2.87 23.15
CA HIS A 480 -8.97 -3.92 23.56
C HIS A 480 -8.35 -5.32 23.41
N PHE A 481 -7.74 -5.62 22.26
CA PHE A 481 -7.15 -6.95 22.06
C PHE A 481 -5.89 -7.20 22.89
N LEU A 482 -5.19 -6.14 23.30
CA LEU A 482 -4.02 -6.23 24.16
C LEU A 482 -4.39 -6.48 25.63
N THR A 483 -5.37 -5.76 26.16
CA THR A 483 -5.68 -5.73 27.60
C THR A 483 -6.91 -6.55 27.97
N GLY A 484 -7.83 -6.75 27.02
CA GLY A 484 -9.17 -7.27 27.28
C GLY A 484 -10.10 -6.27 27.98
N GLU A 485 -9.68 -5.01 28.14
CA GLU A 485 -10.49 -3.93 28.71
C GLU A 485 -11.41 -3.29 27.66
N ASP A 486 -12.56 -2.80 28.09
CA ASP A 486 -13.65 -2.31 27.25
C ASP A 486 -13.72 -0.78 27.11
N ASP A 487 -12.71 -0.05 27.60
CA ASP A 487 -12.66 1.42 27.61
C ASP A 487 -12.90 2.09 26.24
N PHE A 488 -12.64 1.39 25.14
CA PHE A 488 -12.83 1.88 23.77
C PHE A 488 -13.95 1.17 22.99
N ASP A 489 -14.70 0.25 23.62
CA ASP A 489 -15.68 -0.59 22.91
C ASP A 489 -16.79 0.25 22.25
N GLU A 490 -17.27 1.31 22.90
CA GLU A 490 -18.27 2.21 22.31
C GLU A 490 -17.74 2.95 21.07
N LEU A 491 -16.45 3.32 21.07
CA LEU A 491 -15.79 3.92 19.92
C LEU A 491 -15.62 2.88 18.80
N ILE A 492 -15.24 1.66 19.14
CA ILE A 492 -15.07 0.56 18.19
C ILE A 492 -16.42 0.19 17.57
N GLU A 493 -17.48 0.01 18.36
CA GLU A 493 -18.83 -0.28 17.86
C GLU A 493 -19.29 0.79 16.85
N ARG A 494 -18.94 2.06 17.10
CA ARG A 494 -19.28 3.18 16.23
C ARG A 494 -18.46 3.23 14.93
N ASP A 495 -17.13 3.14 15.03
CA ASP A 495 -16.20 3.53 13.96
C ASP A 495 -15.20 2.41 13.56
N GLY A 496 -15.32 1.21 14.13
CA GLY A 496 -14.42 0.08 13.88
C GLY A 496 -14.67 -0.60 12.52
N GLY A 497 -13.59 -1.01 11.86
CA GLY A 497 -13.63 -1.71 10.57
C GLY A 497 -14.18 -3.14 10.65
N ALA A 498 -14.60 -3.72 9.52
CA ALA A 498 -15.32 -4.98 9.48
C ALA A 498 -14.60 -6.16 10.15
N TYR A 499 -13.26 -6.23 10.05
CA TYR A 499 -12.50 -7.28 10.73
C TYR A 499 -12.56 -7.15 12.27
N VAL A 500 -12.47 -5.93 12.80
CA VAL A 500 -12.57 -5.70 14.25
C VAL A 500 -13.99 -6.02 14.75
N GLN A 501 -15.01 -5.60 14.00
CA GLN A 501 -16.41 -5.95 14.31
C GLN A 501 -16.63 -7.47 14.31
N TYR A 502 -16.03 -8.18 13.34
CA TYR A 502 -16.05 -9.64 13.30
C TYR A 502 -15.37 -10.26 14.54
N ARG A 503 -14.18 -9.78 14.91
CA ARG A 503 -13.44 -10.26 16.09
C ARG A 503 -14.19 -10.06 17.40
N LEU A 504 -15.02 -9.01 17.52
CA LEU A 504 -15.79 -8.71 18.73
C LEU A 504 -17.18 -9.37 18.73
N GLY A 505 -17.89 -9.35 17.60
CA GLY A 505 -19.30 -9.75 17.51
C GLY A 505 -19.57 -11.05 16.77
N GLY A 506 -18.57 -11.60 16.06
CA GLY A 506 -18.69 -12.83 15.27
C GLY A 506 -19.52 -12.70 13.99
N ASP A 507 -20.00 -11.51 13.62
CA ASP A 507 -20.73 -11.32 12.35
C ASP A 507 -19.75 -11.26 11.17
N LEU A 508 -19.78 -12.31 10.38
CA LEU A 508 -18.90 -12.51 9.24
C LEU A 508 -19.35 -11.72 8.00
N LYS A 509 -20.62 -11.29 7.92
CA LYS A 509 -21.18 -10.72 6.68
C LYS A 509 -20.54 -9.39 6.25
N PRO A 510 -20.31 -8.41 7.15
CA PRO A 510 -19.63 -7.18 6.76
C PRO A 510 -18.20 -7.47 6.27
N LEU A 511 -17.50 -8.40 6.91
CA LEU A 511 -16.16 -8.82 6.54
C LEU A 511 -16.13 -9.49 5.17
N GLU A 512 -17.03 -10.44 4.90
CA GLU A 512 -17.17 -11.09 3.59
C GLU A 512 -17.43 -10.08 2.47
N LYS A 513 -18.26 -9.07 2.73
CA LYS A 513 -18.55 -8.01 1.78
C LYS A 513 -17.30 -7.20 1.44
N GLU A 514 -16.54 -6.74 2.43
CA GLU A 514 -15.32 -5.94 2.18
C GLU A 514 -14.21 -6.76 1.51
N LEU A 515 -14.08 -8.04 1.85
CA LEU A 515 -13.17 -8.96 1.16
C LEU A 515 -13.59 -9.16 -0.30
N ALA A 516 -14.89 -9.29 -0.59
CA ALA A 516 -15.40 -9.43 -1.95
C ALA A 516 -15.18 -8.15 -2.78
N GLU A 517 -15.39 -6.96 -2.21
CA GLU A 517 -15.09 -5.67 -2.85
C GLU A 517 -13.59 -5.52 -3.12
N THR A 518 -12.73 -5.99 -2.21
CA THR A 518 -11.28 -6.02 -2.39
C THR A 518 -10.87 -6.95 -3.54
N ALA A 519 -11.45 -8.15 -3.61
CA ALA A 519 -11.20 -9.09 -4.71
C ALA A 519 -11.67 -8.52 -6.07
N GLU A 520 -12.83 -7.87 -6.10
CA GLU A 520 -13.35 -7.18 -7.29
C GLU A 520 -12.43 -6.03 -7.75
N ALA A 521 -11.88 -5.26 -6.82
CA ALA A 521 -10.94 -4.18 -7.11
C ALA A 521 -9.67 -4.68 -7.81
N PHE A 522 -9.11 -5.80 -7.35
CA PHE A 522 -7.95 -6.43 -7.98
C PHE A 522 -8.29 -7.18 -9.27
N ARG A 523 -9.56 -7.59 -9.46
CA ARG A 523 -10.01 -8.39 -10.61
C ARG A 523 -9.95 -7.62 -11.92
N THR A 524 -10.25 -6.33 -11.86
CA THR A 524 -10.33 -5.47 -13.04
C THR A 524 -9.13 -4.53 -13.11
N ASN A 525 -8.87 -3.98 -14.30
CA ASN A 525 -7.87 -2.92 -14.51
C ASN A 525 -6.45 -3.33 -14.08
N TYR A 526 -6.06 -4.60 -14.27
CA TYR A 526 -4.71 -5.10 -13.98
C TYR A 526 -3.58 -4.23 -14.57
N PRO A 527 -3.67 -3.70 -15.81
CA PRO A 527 -2.68 -2.75 -16.34
C PRO A 527 -2.51 -1.49 -15.47
N GLY A 528 -3.57 -1.03 -14.81
CA GLY A 528 -3.58 0.12 -13.89
C GLY A 528 -2.76 -0.10 -12.61
N TYR A 529 -2.44 -1.35 -12.25
CA TYR A 529 -1.55 -1.70 -11.14
C TYR A 529 -0.14 -2.10 -11.60
N THR A 530 0.10 -2.15 -12.91
CA THR A 530 1.32 -2.71 -13.51
C THR A 530 1.85 -1.80 -14.62
N SER A 531 1.63 -2.15 -15.89
CA SER A 531 2.24 -1.52 -17.07
C SER A 531 1.92 -0.04 -17.22
N GLU A 532 0.80 0.43 -16.67
CA GLU A 532 0.42 1.84 -16.75
C GLU A 532 1.08 2.72 -15.69
N VAL A 533 1.49 2.17 -14.54
CA VAL A 533 1.99 2.94 -13.37
C VAL A 533 3.25 3.71 -13.69
N ARG A 534 3.31 5.00 -13.29
CA ARG A 534 4.50 5.86 -13.51
C ARG A 534 5.14 6.42 -12.25
N TYR A 535 4.53 6.23 -11.08
CA TYR A 535 5.06 6.57 -9.76
C TYR A 535 4.85 5.35 -8.85
N THR A 536 5.92 4.80 -8.27
CA THR A 536 5.93 3.46 -7.65
C THR A 536 5.30 3.43 -6.26
N ASP A 537 5.19 4.57 -5.61
CA ASP A 537 4.38 4.79 -4.40
C ASP A 537 2.88 4.97 -4.71
N ARG A 538 2.48 4.92 -5.99
CA ARG A 538 1.08 5.03 -6.46
C ARG A 538 0.52 3.75 -7.10
N VAL A 539 1.17 2.61 -6.94
CA VAL A 539 0.78 1.34 -7.62
C VAL A 539 -0.71 1.03 -7.46
N LEU A 540 -1.26 1.11 -6.24
CA LEU A 540 -2.68 0.82 -5.98
C LEU A 540 -3.61 2.04 -6.09
N ARG A 541 -3.15 3.17 -6.65
CA ARG A 541 -3.91 4.43 -6.68
C ARG A 541 -4.76 4.62 -7.93
N PHE A 542 -4.60 3.78 -8.95
CA PHE A 542 -5.36 3.89 -10.19
C PHE A 542 -6.89 3.97 -9.99
N PRO A 543 -7.54 3.21 -9.09
CA PRO A 543 -8.97 3.36 -8.82
C PRO A 543 -9.41 4.78 -8.40
N ALA A 544 -8.52 5.58 -7.82
CA ALA A 544 -8.82 6.97 -7.43
C ALA A 544 -9.16 7.86 -8.64
N VAL A 545 -8.72 7.48 -9.85
CA VAL A 545 -9.09 8.14 -11.11
C VAL A 545 -10.60 8.10 -11.32
N PHE A 546 -11.31 7.11 -10.79
CA PHE A 546 -12.75 6.93 -10.97
C PHE A 546 -13.58 7.34 -9.74
N GLY A 547 -12.92 7.94 -8.73
CA GLY A 547 -13.59 8.55 -7.59
C GLY A 547 -14.31 9.85 -7.93
N SER A 548 -15.00 10.43 -6.95
CA SER A 548 -15.66 11.74 -7.13
C SER A 548 -14.64 12.83 -7.48
N ASN A 549 -14.97 13.64 -8.49
CA ASN A 549 -14.06 14.62 -9.07
C ASN A 549 -12.75 13.98 -9.59
N GLY A 550 -12.87 12.81 -10.21
CA GLY A 550 -11.83 12.07 -10.92
C GLY A 550 -11.84 12.36 -12.43
N ILE A 551 -11.58 11.36 -13.28
CA ILE A 551 -11.70 11.49 -14.75
C ILE A 551 -13.12 11.88 -15.17
N HIS A 552 -14.12 11.35 -14.46
CA HIS A 552 -15.51 11.79 -14.51
C HIS A 552 -15.85 12.68 -13.29
N PRO A 553 -16.83 13.59 -13.40
CA PRO A 553 -17.26 14.40 -12.26
C PRO A 553 -17.81 13.55 -11.11
N ASP A 554 -18.62 12.55 -11.46
CA ASP A 554 -19.23 11.61 -10.52
C ASP A 554 -18.36 10.35 -10.38
N ALA A 555 -18.41 9.72 -9.21
CA ALA A 555 -17.70 8.48 -8.97
C ALA A 555 -18.34 7.32 -9.76
N ASP A 556 -17.51 6.41 -10.27
CA ASP A 556 -18.00 5.15 -10.83
C ASP A 556 -18.23 4.14 -9.70
N PRO A 557 -19.49 3.74 -9.42
CA PRO A 557 -19.78 2.80 -8.34
C PRO A 557 -19.30 1.37 -8.64
N ASN A 558 -18.95 1.05 -9.89
CA ASN A 558 -18.50 -0.28 -10.31
C ASN A 558 -16.99 -0.47 -10.17
N ILE A 559 -16.22 0.60 -9.95
CA ILE A 559 -14.77 0.51 -9.76
C ILE A 559 -14.47 0.60 -8.27
N LYS A 560 -13.99 -0.51 -7.71
CA LYS A 560 -13.64 -0.64 -6.30
C LYS A 560 -12.17 -0.27 -6.05
N THR A 561 -11.85 0.10 -4.82
CA THR A 561 -10.47 0.32 -4.37
C THR A 561 -10.04 -0.87 -3.51
N PRO A 562 -8.88 -1.49 -3.76
CA PRO A 562 -8.43 -2.61 -2.94
C PRO A 562 -8.10 -2.15 -1.52
N ASN A 563 -8.31 -3.03 -0.53
CA ASN A 563 -7.95 -2.78 0.86
C ASN A 563 -6.89 -3.80 1.34
N PRO A 564 -5.59 -3.54 1.08
CA PRO A 564 -4.50 -4.41 1.56
C PRO A 564 -4.48 -4.55 3.08
N SER A 565 -4.79 -3.49 3.83
CA SER A 565 -4.79 -3.54 5.30
C SER A 565 -5.81 -4.55 5.84
N LEU A 566 -6.98 -4.69 5.21
CA LEU A 566 -7.95 -5.73 5.56
C LEU A 566 -7.39 -7.14 5.36
N LEU A 567 -6.68 -7.38 4.26
CA LEU A 567 -6.03 -8.66 4.01
C LEU A 567 -4.98 -8.94 5.10
N TYR A 568 -4.11 -7.97 5.38
CA TYR A 568 -3.11 -8.08 6.45
C TYR A 568 -3.76 -8.40 7.81
N SER A 569 -4.80 -7.66 8.21
CA SER A 569 -5.48 -7.86 9.48
C SER A 569 -6.10 -9.25 9.59
N THR A 570 -6.83 -9.70 8.57
CA THR A 570 -7.47 -11.03 8.57
C THR A 570 -6.46 -12.17 8.61
N LEU A 571 -5.31 -12.00 7.96
CA LEU A 571 -4.26 -13.01 7.88
C LEU A 571 -3.39 -13.08 9.14
N THR A 572 -3.17 -11.96 9.82
CA THR A 572 -2.18 -11.87 10.90
C THR A 572 -2.77 -11.69 12.28
N GLY A 573 -4.02 -11.25 12.39
CA GLY A 573 -4.67 -10.96 13.67
C GLY A 573 -4.54 -9.51 14.16
N ASP A 574 -3.76 -8.67 13.48
CA ASP A 574 -3.51 -7.28 13.84
C ASP A 574 -4.68 -6.37 13.41
N PRO A 575 -5.34 -5.63 14.31
CA PRO A 575 -6.46 -4.74 13.96
C PRO A 575 -6.05 -3.40 13.34
N GLY A 576 -4.80 -3.22 12.93
CA GLY A 576 -4.30 -1.98 12.35
C GLY A 576 -3.18 -2.19 11.33
N ASP A 577 -2.27 -1.23 11.27
CA ASP A 577 -1.13 -1.23 10.36
C ASP A 577 0.12 -1.85 11.01
N VAL A 578 1.03 -2.33 10.14
CA VAL A 578 2.27 -3.04 10.50
C VAL A 578 3.43 -2.09 10.85
N GLY A 579 3.32 -0.80 10.53
CA GLY A 579 4.38 0.19 10.69
C GLY A 579 4.59 0.66 12.13
N TYR A 580 3.51 0.82 12.90
CA TYR A 580 3.54 1.34 14.26
C TYR A 580 2.82 0.38 15.20
N PHE A 581 3.42 0.08 16.36
CA PHE A 581 2.91 -0.92 17.33
C PHE A 581 2.26 -2.16 16.67
N PRO A 582 2.95 -2.89 15.76
CA PRO A 582 2.36 -4.04 15.08
C PRO A 582 1.97 -5.13 16.08
N MET A 583 0.79 -5.70 15.90
CA MET A 583 0.22 -6.78 16.71
C MET A 583 -0.05 -8.04 15.85
N ASN A 584 0.73 -8.26 14.79
CA ASN A 584 0.64 -9.49 14.01
C ASN A 584 0.98 -10.70 14.90
N ALA A 585 0.01 -11.60 15.07
CA ALA A 585 0.12 -12.75 15.94
C ALA A 585 0.83 -13.94 15.29
N VAL A 586 0.79 -13.99 13.96
CA VAL A 586 1.17 -15.15 13.18
C VAL A 586 1.79 -14.77 11.84
N ARG A 587 2.70 -15.62 11.36
CA ARG A 587 3.15 -15.71 9.96
C ARG A 587 2.98 -17.14 9.46
N TRP A 588 2.43 -17.28 8.26
CA TRP A 588 2.22 -18.55 7.58
C TRP A 588 3.45 -18.85 6.70
N LEU A 589 4.30 -19.80 7.10
CA LEU A 589 5.52 -20.13 6.37
C LEU A 589 5.18 -21.04 5.18
N THR A 590 4.59 -20.40 4.17
CA THR A 590 4.16 -20.97 2.90
C THR A 590 3.84 -19.83 1.93
N GLU A 591 3.77 -20.11 0.62
CA GLU A 591 3.41 -19.09 -0.37
C GLU A 591 1.96 -18.60 -0.22
N PRO A 592 1.62 -17.35 -0.59
CA PRO A 592 0.24 -16.84 -0.49
C PRO A 592 -0.77 -17.54 -1.44
N ARG A 593 -0.28 -18.28 -2.44
CA ARG A 593 -1.08 -18.96 -3.49
C ARG A 593 -1.96 -20.06 -2.93
N ASP A 594 -3.17 -20.25 -3.46
CA ASP A 594 -4.12 -21.31 -3.13
C ASP A 594 -4.37 -21.49 -1.62
N PHE A 595 -4.36 -20.37 -0.88
CA PHE A 595 -4.50 -20.36 0.57
C PHE A 595 -5.41 -19.22 1.03
N ALA A 596 -6.11 -19.46 2.13
CA ALA A 596 -6.80 -18.44 2.89
C ALA A 596 -6.66 -18.76 4.38
N ALA A 597 -6.52 -17.71 5.19
CA ALA A 597 -6.49 -17.78 6.64
C ALA A 597 -7.27 -16.61 7.25
N LEU A 598 -8.10 -16.90 8.24
CA LEU A 598 -8.83 -15.92 9.03
C LEU A 598 -8.49 -16.12 10.49
N VAL A 599 -7.74 -15.18 11.07
CA VAL A 599 -7.41 -15.16 12.50
C VAL A 599 -8.64 -14.72 13.28
N ASN A 600 -9.14 -15.59 14.14
CA ASN A 600 -10.37 -15.40 14.93
C ASN A 600 -10.06 -14.93 16.34
N GLU A 601 -8.95 -15.39 16.91
CA GLU A 601 -8.50 -15.00 18.23
C GLU A 601 -6.98 -14.97 18.28
N ALA A 602 -6.43 -13.92 18.87
CA ALA A 602 -5.00 -13.80 19.17
C ALA A 602 -4.86 -13.10 20.52
N ARG A 603 -4.33 -13.83 21.50
CA ARG A 603 -4.00 -13.37 22.86
C ARG A 603 -2.64 -13.95 23.26
N ASP A 604 -2.14 -13.55 24.41
CA ASP A 604 -0.89 -14.08 24.96
C ASP A 604 -1.02 -15.54 25.43
N ASP A 605 -2.23 -16.02 25.73
CA ASP A 605 -2.51 -17.36 26.25
C ASP A 605 -3.24 -18.31 25.27
N ARG A 606 -3.71 -17.80 24.13
CA ARG A 606 -4.40 -18.60 23.10
C ARG A 606 -4.39 -17.96 21.72
N PHE A 607 -4.56 -18.80 20.72
CA PHE A 607 -4.68 -18.42 19.32
C PHE A 607 -5.68 -19.33 18.60
N SER A 608 -6.49 -18.77 17.70
CA SER A 608 -7.30 -19.56 16.77
C SER A 608 -7.42 -18.92 15.40
N ALA A 609 -7.49 -19.77 14.37
CA ALA A 609 -7.68 -19.36 12.99
C ALA A 609 -8.46 -20.42 12.19
N GLU A 610 -9.24 -19.95 11.23
CA GLU A 610 -9.79 -20.76 10.15
C GLU A 610 -8.82 -20.78 8.97
N LEU A 611 -8.57 -21.96 8.39
CA LEU A 611 -7.62 -22.19 7.30
C LEU A 611 -8.30 -22.94 6.15
N TYR A 612 -8.04 -22.52 4.91
CA TYR A 612 -8.54 -23.19 3.73
C TYR A 612 -7.46 -23.29 2.65
N HIS A 613 -7.20 -24.51 2.18
CA HIS A 613 -6.30 -24.77 1.04
C HIS A 613 -7.10 -25.12 -0.22
N PHE A 614 -6.87 -24.41 -1.32
CA PHE A 614 -7.63 -24.55 -2.58
C PHE A 614 -7.05 -25.61 -3.54
N GLY A 615 -5.80 -26.03 -3.31
CA GLY A 615 -5.09 -26.98 -4.15
C GLY A 615 -5.68 -28.38 -4.13
N GLU A 616 -5.21 -29.22 -5.05
CA GLU A 616 -5.74 -30.58 -5.25
C GLU A 616 -5.12 -31.62 -4.30
N ASN A 617 -3.92 -31.33 -3.81
CA ASN A 617 -3.16 -32.19 -2.92
C ASN A 617 -3.10 -31.61 -1.51
N GLN A 618 -2.66 -32.41 -0.54
CA GLN A 618 -2.41 -31.87 0.80
C GLN A 618 -1.29 -30.83 0.75
N ARG A 619 -1.42 -29.80 1.59
CA ARG A 619 -0.41 -28.76 1.77
C ARG A 619 0.29 -28.95 3.10
N GLU A 620 1.62 -29.00 3.06
CA GLU A 620 2.46 -28.87 4.24
C GLU A 620 2.82 -27.40 4.43
N LEU A 621 2.76 -26.90 5.66
CA LEU A 621 3.24 -25.58 6.02
C LEU A 621 3.75 -25.54 7.45
N GLU A 622 4.56 -24.54 7.76
CA GLU A 622 4.87 -24.15 9.13
C GLU A 622 4.12 -22.85 9.49
N ILE A 623 3.92 -22.64 10.78
CA ILE A 623 3.27 -21.46 11.34
C ILE A 623 4.19 -20.88 12.39
N GLU A 624 4.52 -19.60 12.30
CA GLU A 624 5.34 -18.89 13.28
C GLU A 624 4.47 -17.96 14.13
N PHE A 625 4.53 -18.12 15.46
CA PHE A 625 3.74 -17.34 16.42
C PHE A 625 4.58 -16.26 17.10
N PHE A 626 4.02 -15.04 17.20
CA PHE A 626 4.72 -13.88 17.75
C PHE A 626 4.18 -13.40 19.10
N LEU A 627 2.90 -13.61 19.40
CA LEU A 627 2.25 -13.01 20.57
C LEU A 627 1.99 -13.97 21.74
N LEU A 628 2.14 -15.28 21.55
CA LEU A 628 1.99 -16.24 22.65
C LEU A 628 3.11 -16.05 23.69
N ALA A 629 2.75 -15.97 24.96
CA ALA A 629 3.71 -15.89 26.06
C ALA A 629 4.52 -17.20 26.18
N PRO A 630 5.79 -17.16 26.63
CA PRO A 630 6.57 -18.37 26.88
C PRO A 630 5.84 -19.35 27.79
N GLY A 631 5.67 -20.59 27.34
CA GLY A 631 4.82 -21.56 28.03
C GLY A 631 4.56 -22.82 27.21
N ARG A 632 3.82 -23.76 27.80
CA ARG A 632 3.42 -25.00 27.13
C ARG A 632 1.97 -24.88 26.67
N TYR A 633 1.72 -25.20 25.40
CA TYR A 633 0.42 -25.07 24.75
C TYR A 633 -0.04 -26.40 24.19
N GLN A 634 -1.34 -26.64 24.23
CA GLN A 634 -2.00 -27.70 23.47
C GLN A 634 -2.51 -27.11 22.17
N TRP A 635 -2.27 -27.80 21.06
CA TRP A 635 -2.80 -27.41 19.77
C TRP A 635 -3.59 -28.52 19.11
N SER A 636 -4.56 -28.13 18.28
CA SER A 636 -5.31 -29.06 17.44
C SER A 636 -5.73 -28.41 16.13
N VAL A 637 -5.81 -29.24 15.09
CA VAL A 637 -6.41 -28.90 13.80
C VAL A 637 -7.61 -29.79 13.60
N MET A 638 -8.78 -29.20 13.41
CA MET A 638 -10.04 -29.89 13.12
C MET A 638 -10.48 -29.58 11.68
N SER A 639 -11.29 -30.43 11.07
CA SER A 639 -11.93 -30.16 9.76
C SER A 639 -13.41 -30.42 9.86
N ASP A 640 -14.22 -29.60 9.20
CA ASP A 640 -15.67 -29.77 9.14
C ASP A 640 -16.06 -31.10 8.44
N GLY A 641 -15.17 -31.65 7.61
CA GLY A 641 -15.31 -32.97 7.00
C GLY A 641 -15.11 -34.13 7.96
N ASN A 642 -14.59 -33.89 9.17
CA ASN A 642 -14.43 -34.88 10.23
C ASN A 642 -14.86 -34.33 11.61
N PRO A 643 -16.17 -34.18 11.87
CA PRO A 643 -16.68 -33.56 13.10
C PRO A 643 -16.38 -34.34 14.39
N LYS A 644 -15.81 -35.56 14.29
CA LYS A 644 -15.62 -36.50 15.40
C LYS A 644 -14.16 -36.72 15.79
N GLY A 645 -13.18 -36.09 15.14
CA GLY A 645 -11.77 -36.19 15.52
C GLY A 645 -10.90 -35.09 14.92
N SER A 646 -9.94 -34.60 15.69
CA SER A 646 -8.89 -33.70 15.21
C SER A 646 -8.09 -34.38 14.09
N LEU A 647 -7.83 -33.67 12.99
CA LEU A 647 -6.89 -34.10 11.94
C LEU A 647 -5.48 -34.28 12.50
N ALA A 648 -5.07 -33.38 13.38
CA ALA A 648 -3.82 -33.44 14.11
C ALA A 648 -3.96 -32.71 15.45
N ASN A 649 -3.17 -33.10 16.44
CA ASN A 649 -3.04 -32.41 17.71
C ASN A 649 -1.65 -32.67 18.31
N GLY A 650 -1.26 -31.84 19.27
CA GLY A 650 0.01 -32.02 19.94
C GLY A 650 0.28 -30.97 21.02
N ILE A 651 1.53 -30.93 21.45
CA ILE A 651 2.06 -29.95 22.38
C ILE A 651 3.03 -29.03 21.64
N LEU A 652 2.94 -27.75 21.91
CA LEU A 652 3.86 -26.71 21.42
C LEU A 652 4.48 -26.03 22.64
N ASP A 653 5.81 -26.09 22.75
CA ASP A 653 6.54 -25.38 23.80
C ASP A 653 7.03 -24.04 23.22
N ILE A 654 6.41 -22.94 23.64
CA ILE A 654 6.72 -21.58 23.23
C ILE A 654 7.92 -21.08 24.04
N GLN A 655 9.00 -20.70 23.35
CA GLN A 655 10.20 -20.08 23.89
C GLN A 655 10.29 -18.61 23.43
N LYS A 656 11.38 -17.93 23.79
CA LYS A 656 11.62 -16.54 23.39
C LYS A 656 11.97 -16.37 21.91
N GLU A 657 12.42 -17.41 21.23
CA GLU A 657 12.89 -17.32 19.83
C GLU A 657 12.22 -18.39 18.96
N ARG A 658 11.64 -17.93 17.84
CA ARG A 658 11.07 -18.71 16.72
C ARG A 658 10.20 -19.91 17.11
N ASN A 659 8.96 -19.59 17.44
CA ASN A 659 7.94 -20.56 17.85
C ASN A 659 7.18 -21.11 16.65
N ARG A 660 7.60 -22.27 16.15
CA ARG A 660 7.06 -22.85 14.93
C ARG A 660 6.22 -24.09 15.16
N LEU A 661 5.14 -24.20 14.40
CA LEU A 661 4.26 -25.36 14.34
C LEU A 661 4.12 -25.85 12.90
N ALA A 662 4.54 -27.08 12.63
CA ALA A 662 4.31 -27.73 11.34
C ALA A 662 2.93 -28.40 11.32
N ILE A 663 2.14 -28.14 10.28
CA ILE A 663 0.83 -28.78 10.07
C ILE A 663 0.67 -29.28 8.64
N ARG A 664 -0.34 -30.13 8.43
CA ARG A 664 -0.79 -30.58 7.11
C ARG A 664 -2.26 -30.23 6.94
N LEU A 665 -2.57 -29.50 5.87
CA LEU A 665 -3.94 -29.16 5.51
C LEU A 665 -4.44 -30.08 4.40
N PRO A 666 -5.64 -30.67 4.55
CA PRO A 666 -6.31 -31.36 3.46
C PRO A 666 -6.69 -30.40 2.32
N ALA A 667 -6.75 -30.93 1.11
CA ALA A 667 -7.26 -30.23 -0.06
C ALA A 667 -8.74 -29.88 0.12
N ARG A 668 -9.10 -28.62 -0.14
CA ARG A 668 -10.48 -28.11 -0.30
C ARG A 668 -11.41 -28.41 0.88
N GLN A 669 -10.88 -28.30 2.10
CA GLN A 669 -11.66 -28.43 3.33
C GLN A 669 -11.32 -27.28 4.29
N LEU A 670 -12.36 -26.72 4.91
CA LEU A 670 -12.20 -25.76 5.99
C LEU A 670 -11.62 -26.47 7.21
N CYS A 671 -10.53 -25.91 7.73
CA CYS A 671 -9.85 -26.40 8.93
C CYS A 671 -9.84 -25.32 10.01
N HIS A 672 -9.93 -25.75 11.26
CA HIS A 672 -9.90 -24.89 12.45
C HIS A 672 -8.64 -25.20 13.24
N LEU A 673 -7.73 -24.25 13.33
CA LEU A 673 -6.56 -24.30 14.19
C LEU A 673 -6.88 -23.68 15.54
N GLN A 674 -6.58 -24.40 16.61
CA GLN A 674 -6.68 -23.90 17.98
C GLN A 674 -5.36 -24.17 18.71
N VAL A 675 -4.86 -23.17 19.44
CA VAL A 675 -3.70 -23.25 20.32
C VAL A 675 -4.12 -22.63 21.65
N ASN A 676 -4.04 -23.38 22.73
CA ASN A 676 -4.45 -22.92 24.07
C ASN A 676 -3.37 -23.25 25.09
N ALA A 677 -3.17 -22.38 26.08
CA ALA A 677 -2.32 -22.68 27.22
C ALA A 677 -2.70 -24.05 27.81
N GLY A 678 -1.71 -24.91 27.97
CA GLY A 678 -1.89 -26.21 28.60
C GLY A 678 -2.16 -26.07 30.11
N PRO A 679 -2.76 -27.10 30.74
CA PRO A 679 -2.92 -27.15 32.19
C PRO A 679 -1.58 -27.18 32.94
#